data_AF-A0A109LFU4-F1
#
_entry.id   AF-A0A109LFU4-F1
#
_cell.length_a   1.000
_cell.length_b   1.000
_cell.length_c   1.000
_cell.angle_alpha   90.00
_cell.angle_beta   90.00
_cell.angle_gamma   90.00
#
_symmetry.space_group_name_H-M   'P 1'
#
loop_
_entity.id
_entity.type
_entity.pdbx_description
1 polymer ?
#
loop_
_entity_poly.entity_id
_entity_poly.type
_entity_poly.pdbx_seq_one_letter_code
_entity_poly.pdbx_strand_id
1 'polypeptide(L)'
;MANGDTIHLPEIEINAINKYEPQTFGGGGGDSDFSHSHTGQLINVATRTYVLNTYPPIISQNVKDQEASFAANLQSMPESIAQSITAIEQNEGSPASEVEKIEQHIRSVDTLIAQKAQAAAAQKVIADKYYYGDFFYYPTMQFIKDAISGSKTNYPPDKNYKEWYASLEASYAAKYSNREIDYLNALKQNLQAQANQARADAEAKRIADEAAAAEAARVADEAEAKRVADEAAAAEAARVAAEAEAKRIADEAAAAEAARLAAEAEAKRIADEAAAAEAARIAAEAAALKAANTYRLPADGASQLSTAAGSIAITAGSGLTLDAAIQAAKVALGTVVSAATAVGIGALVYSPSLGNGELPSTMLNTPAKDLAPNLPENLAEIAAAGGTVDVPYRIYGDQSKYSVVATQPTGGLAPTVPVRALVLDPVANAYTFTTTDSPPITLTFPIAVPGNSSTATPAQPVETPAYTGITLTPIEVKAEPFPVVGQLEIRDAIYVYPADSGLPPIYAVFSSPYEGATTKGEHSGRMYNPDKAGGPIQSLDWTTAAVTQEGIDLVKLHTSRFDPSDANVVMIDRLEKILTGELAITDVDKRFYTHEIRELERYRALGIADGVKPNDDGATWNNTHAATLEDFKLKDADELLYTPEAIVAENKQIYGE
;
A
#
# COMPACT_ATOMS: atom_id res chain seq x y z
N MET A 1 -27.91 15.94 71.35
CA MET A 1 -28.30 16.26 72.74
C MET A 1 -27.21 15.76 73.66
N ALA A 2 -26.41 16.69 74.22
CA ALA A 2 -25.73 16.60 75.52
C ALA A 2 -24.79 17.83 75.63
N ASN A 3 -25.29 18.85 76.35
CA ASN A 3 -24.60 19.91 77.12
C ASN A 3 -23.30 20.51 76.56
N GLY A 4 -23.39 21.65 75.87
CA GLY A 4 -22.24 22.38 75.30
C GLY A 4 -21.95 23.77 75.90
N ASP A 5 -22.58 24.15 77.02
CA ASP A 5 -22.54 25.55 77.51
C ASP A 5 -21.90 25.73 78.89
N THR A 6 -21.32 24.69 79.48
CA THR A 6 -20.66 24.82 80.78
C THR A 6 -19.16 24.69 80.58
N ILE A 7 -18.43 25.80 80.70
CA ILE A 7 -17.00 25.77 81.01
C ILE A 7 -16.88 24.93 82.28
N HIS A 8 -16.41 23.69 82.14
CA HIS A 8 -16.17 22.80 83.27
C HIS A 8 -14.95 23.36 84.01
N LEU A 9 -15.21 24.29 84.92
CA LEU A 9 -14.22 24.71 85.90
C LEU A 9 -13.82 23.44 86.67
N PRO A 10 -12.56 23.01 86.63
CA PRO A 10 -12.10 21.94 87.48
C PRO A 10 -12.39 22.36 88.91
N GLU A 11 -12.73 21.37 89.72
CA GLU A 11 -13.08 21.55 91.12
C GLU A 11 -11.90 22.25 91.82
N ILE A 12 -11.98 23.57 91.98
CA ILE A 12 -11.03 24.33 92.80
C ILE A 12 -11.07 23.63 94.15
N GLU A 13 -9.93 23.25 94.74
CA GLU A 13 -9.93 22.59 96.05
C GLU A 13 -10.62 23.47 97.09
N ILE A 14 -11.94 23.28 97.24
CA ILE A 14 -12.85 24.20 97.92
C ILE A 14 -12.45 24.31 99.39
N ASN A 15 -11.89 23.25 99.95
CA ASN A 15 -11.54 23.15 101.37
C ASN A 15 -10.39 24.07 101.80
N ALA A 16 -9.44 24.42 100.93
CA ALA A 16 -8.34 25.31 101.30
C ALA A 16 -8.79 26.79 101.34
N ILE A 17 -9.67 27.19 100.41
CA ILE A 17 -10.19 28.56 100.28
C ILE A 17 -11.50 28.76 101.07
N ASN A 18 -12.19 27.72 101.51
CA ASN A 18 -13.38 27.84 102.36
C ASN A 18 -13.17 27.29 103.77
N LYS A 19 -11.92 27.06 104.19
CA LYS A 19 -11.63 26.72 105.59
C LYS A 19 -12.03 27.89 106.49
N TYR A 20 -12.94 27.63 107.43
CA TYR A 20 -13.36 28.58 108.43
C TYR A 20 -12.62 28.34 109.75
N GLU A 21 -11.95 29.38 110.23
CA GLU A 21 -11.41 29.46 111.58
C GLU A 21 -12.02 30.69 112.26
N PRO A 22 -12.56 30.56 113.49
CA PRO A 22 -13.11 31.69 114.23
C PRO A 22 -12.09 32.83 114.33
N GLN A 23 -12.58 34.06 114.20
CA GLN A 23 -11.76 35.25 114.33
C GLN A 23 -11.14 35.34 115.72
N THR A 24 -9.82 35.51 115.74
CA THR A 24 -9.10 35.87 116.95
C THR A 24 -9.15 37.38 117.12
N PHE A 25 -9.70 37.82 118.25
CA PHE A 25 -9.59 39.19 118.72
C PHE A 25 -8.28 39.34 119.51
N GLY A 26 -7.67 40.53 119.50
CA GLY A 26 -6.41 40.79 120.19
C GLY A 26 -6.38 40.32 121.66
N GLY A 27 -5.23 39.82 122.10
CA GLY A 27 -5.03 39.23 123.42
C GLY A 27 -5.22 40.24 124.57
N GLY A 28 -6.15 39.95 125.47
CA GLY A 28 -6.44 40.77 126.65
C GLY A 28 -5.35 40.67 127.73
N GLY A 29 -4.34 41.54 127.65
CA GLY A 29 -3.46 41.82 128.78
C GLY A 29 -4.23 42.42 129.96
N GLY A 30 -4.01 41.83 131.13
CA GLY A 30 -4.78 42.05 132.36
C GLY A 30 -4.81 43.49 132.85
N ASP A 31 -6.04 43.98 133.05
CA ASP A 31 -6.46 44.74 134.23
C ASP A 31 -7.98 44.91 134.08
N SER A 32 -8.73 44.07 134.81
CA SER A 32 -10.17 43.92 134.67
C SER A 32 -10.95 44.72 135.72
N ASP A 33 -10.33 45.71 136.37
CA ASP A 33 -11.04 46.49 137.35
C ASP A 33 -10.80 48.01 137.29
N PHE A 34 -11.53 48.65 136.38
CA PHE A 34 -11.69 50.12 136.36
C PHE A 34 -12.53 50.65 137.53
N SER A 35 -13.08 49.79 138.40
CA SER A 35 -13.96 50.21 139.50
C SER A 35 -13.33 51.12 140.53
N HIS A 36 -12.01 51.06 140.60
CA HIS A 36 -11.23 51.77 141.58
C HIS A 36 -10.37 52.90 140.99
N SER A 37 -10.43 53.17 139.68
CA SER A 37 -9.71 54.32 139.11
C SER A 37 -10.41 55.64 139.45
N HIS A 38 -9.63 56.68 139.77
CA HIS A 38 -10.17 58.01 140.09
C HIS A 38 -11.04 58.58 138.96
N THR A 39 -10.66 58.31 137.71
CA THR A 39 -11.43 58.62 136.51
C THR A 39 -12.75 57.83 136.45
N GLY A 40 -12.77 56.56 136.88
CA GLY A 40 -13.97 55.72 136.94
C GLY A 40 -14.94 56.08 138.06
N GLN A 41 -14.48 56.76 139.12
CA GLN A 41 -15.32 57.30 140.20
C GLN A 41 -16.01 58.63 139.82
N LEU A 42 -15.49 59.35 138.82
CA LEU A 42 -16.04 60.62 138.34
C LEU A 42 -17.23 60.47 137.35
N ILE A 43 -17.59 59.23 137.02
CA ILE A 43 -18.71 58.91 136.12
C ILE A 43 -19.96 58.66 136.95
N ASN A 44 -21.14 59.03 136.44
CA ASN A 44 -22.42 58.70 137.08
C ASN A 44 -22.53 57.16 137.29
N VAL A 45 -22.70 56.74 138.54
CA VAL A 45 -22.84 55.33 138.96
C VAL A 45 -23.89 54.59 138.12
N ALA A 46 -24.98 55.27 137.73
CA ALA A 46 -26.04 54.71 136.91
C ALA A 46 -25.55 54.31 135.50
N THR A 47 -24.78 55.17 134.83
CA THR A 47 -24.23 54.90 133.49
C THR A 47 -23.27 53.72 133.50
N ARG A 48 -22.41 53.66 134.52
CA ARG A 48 -21.44 52.56 134.68
C ARG A 48 -22.13 51.22 134.93
N THR A 49 -23.16 51.21 135.76
CA THR A 49 -23.96 49.99 136.06
C THR A 49 -24.71 49.52 134.81
N TYR A 50 -25.28 50.45 134.05
CA TYR A 50 -25.97 50.16 132.79
C TYR A 50 -25.02 49.51 131.77
N VAL A 51 -23.86 50.11 131.49
CA VAL A 51 -22.89 49.58 130.51
C VAL A 51 -22.41 48.16 130.85
N LEU A 52 -22.09 47.91 132.12
CA LEU A 52 -21.55 46.61 132.58
C LEU A 52 -22.59 45.48 132.58
N ASN A 53 -23.87 45.78 132.76
CA ASN A 53 -24.94 44.78 132.74
C ASN A 53 -25.50 44.54 131.33
N THR A 54 -25.52 45.58 130.48
CA THR A 54 -26.20 45.52 129.18
C THR A 54 -25.31 44.96 128.07
N TYR A 55 -24.10 45.49 127.88
CA TYR A 55 -23.37 45.22 126.63
C TYR A 55 -22.55 43.92 126.59
N PRO A 56 -21.94 43.39 127.68
CA PRO A 56 -21.16 42.15 127.59
C PRO A 56 -21.91 40.93 126.98
N PRO A 57 -23.16 40.61 127.35
CA PRO A 57 -23.90 39.52 126.72
C PRO A 57 -24.25 39.83 125.25
N ILE A 58 -24.60 41.08 124.94
CA ILE A 58 -24.98 41.49 123.58
C ILE A 58 -23.76 41.47 122.65
N ILE A 59 -22.59 41.96 123.09
CA ILE A 59 -21.33 41.89 122.34
C ILE A 59 -20.97 40.43 122.03
N SER A 60 -21.06 39.56 123.04
CA SER A 60 -20.74 38.14 122.87
C SER A 60 -21.68 37.46 121.88
N GLN A 61 -22.97 37.79 121.91
CA GLN A 61 -23.95 37.24 120.98
C GLN A 61 -23.73 37.78 119.56
N ASN A 62 -23.56 39.09 119.41
CA ASN A 62 -23.35 39.71 118.10
C ASN A 62 -22.08 39.22 117.41
N VAL A 63 -21.00 38.97 118.15
CA VAL A 63 -19.80 38.34 117.59
C VAL A 63 -20.11 36.93 117.10
N LYS A 64 -20.82 36.11 117.89
CA LYS A 64 -21.23 34.76 117.47
C LYS A 64 -22.13 34.78 116.23
N ASP A 65 -23.05 35.73 116.15
CA ASP A 65 -23.98 35.86 115.03
C ASP A 65 -23.23 36.24 113.73
N GLN A 66 -22.24 37.13 113.82
CA GLN A 66 -21.38 37.48 112.69
C GLN A 66 -20.52 36.30 112.24
N GLU A 67 -19.96 35.54 113.18
CA GLU A 67 -19.17 34.33 112.91
C GLU A 67 -20.02 33.23 112.25
N ALA A 68 -21.24 33.01 112.74
CA ALA A 68 -22.18 32.07 112.12
C ALA A 68 -22.59 32.51 110.71
N SER A 69 -22.85 33.81 110.53
CA SER A 69 -23.20 34.38 109.22
C SER A 69 -22.03 34.28 108.23
N PHE A 70 -20.81 34.56 108.69
CA PHE A 70 -19.60 34.41 107.89
C PHE A 70 -19.41 32.96 107.44
N ALA A 71 -19.53 31.99 108.35
CA ALA A 71 -19.40 30.58 108.03
C ALA A 71 -20.48 30.09 107.03
N ALA A 72 -21.73 30.55 107.19
CA ALA A 72 -22.80 30.24 106.25
C ALA A 72 -22.55 30.84 104.85
N ASN A 73 -22.16 32.11 104.79
CA ASN A 73 -21.84 32.78 103.53
C ASN A 73 -20.64 32.14 102.82
N LEU A 74 -19.68 31.59 103.58
CA LEU A 74 -18.52 30.87 103.04
C LEU A 74 -18.93 29.57 102.33
N GLN A 75 -19.95 28.89 102.82
CA GLN A 75 -20.48 27.67 102.20
C GLN A 75 -21.20 27.94 100.87
N SER A 76 -21.98 29.03 100.79
CA SER A 76 -22.71 29.41 99.58
C SER A 76 -21.90 30.29 98.61
N MET A 77 -20.66 30.63 98.96
CA MET A 77 -19.82 31.54 98.18
C MET A 77 -19.58 31.07 96.73
N PRO A 78 -19.21 29.80 96.46
CA PRO A 78 -18.93 29.37 95.09
C PRO A 78 -20.12 29.55 94.15
N GLU A 79 -21.33 29.23 94.62
CA GLU A 79 -22.57 29.36 93.84
C GLU A 79 -22.92 30.83 93.61
N SER A 80 -22.81 31.67 94.64
CA SER A 80 -23.02 33.12 94.55
C SER A 80 -22.06 33.79 93.55
N ILE A 81 -20.78 33.39 93.57
CA ILE A 81 -19.77 33.86 92.62
C ILE A 81 -20.12 33.41 91.20
N ALA A 82 -20.48 32.14 91.00
CA ALA A 82 -20.86 31.62 89.68
C ALA A 82 -22.06 32.39 89.07
N GLN A 83 -23.08 32.67 89.88
CA GLN A 83 -24.23 33.48 89.47
C GLN A 83 -23.83 34.91 89.09
N SER A 84 -22.93 35.52 89.87
CA SER A 84 -22.43 36.88 89.61
C SER A 84 -21.62 36.96 88.31
N ILE A 85 -20.78 35.96 88.03
CA ILE A 85 -20.02 35.87 86.77
C ILE A 85 -21.00 35.72 85.60
N THR A 86 -21.97 34.81 85.69
CA THR A 86 -22.98 34.59 84.64
C THR A 86 -23.74 35.88 84.32
N ALA A 87 -24.09 36.68 85.33
CA ALA A 87 -24.79 37.95 85.14
C ALA A 87 -23.93 39.00 84.43
N ILE A 88 -22.61 38.99 84.64
CA ILE A 88 -21.66 39.86 83.92
C ILE A 88 -21.57 39.41 82.45
N GLU A 89 -21.45 38.10 82.22
CA GLU A 89 -21.30 37.51 80.88
C GLU A 89 -22.52 37.71 79.98
N GLN A 90 -23.74 37.75 80.54
CA GLN A 90 -24.96 38.02 79.79
C GLN A 90 -24.96 39.39 79.08
N ASN A 91 -24.06 40.30 79.46
CA ASN A 91 -23.89 41.62 78.84
C ASN A 91 -22.76 41.64 77.78
N GLU A 92 -22.06 40.52 77.56
CA GLU A 92 -21.03 40.36 76.52
C GLU A 92 -21.57 39.60 75.30
N GLY A 93 -20.95 39.80 74.12
CA GLY A 93 -21.34 39.10 72.88
C GLY A 93 -20.99 37.61 72.87
N SER A 94 -21.52 36.87 71.89
CA SER A 94 -21.24 35.43 71.76
C SER A 94 -19.83 35.16 71.22
N PRO A 95 -19.04 34.28 71.86
CA PRO A 95 -17.67 33.96 71.43
C PRO A 95 -17.65 33.01 70.22
N ALA A 96 -16.66 33.15 69.34
CA ALA A 96 -16.55 32.39 68.08
C ALA A 96 -15.69 31.11 68.18
N SER A 97 -14.98 30.91 69.30
CA SER A 97 -14.11 29.76 69.55
C SER A 97 -14.04 29.40 71.04
N GLU A 98 -13.55 28.19 71.34
CA GLU A 98 -13.36 27.73 72.73
C GLU A 98 -12.33 28.58 73.49
N VAL A 99 -11.29 29.07 72.82
CA VAL A 99 -10.31 29.99 73.44
C VAL A 99 -10.96 31.33 73.78
N GLU A 100 -11.78 31.88 72.88
CA GLU A 100 -12.51 33.12 73.12
C GLU A 100 -13.55 32.98 74.24
N LYS A 101 -14.19 31.82 74.38
CA LYS A 101 -15.09 31.51 75.51
C LYS A 101 -14.36 31.62 76.85
N ILE A 102 -13.18 31.00 76.98
CA ILE A 102 -12.39 31.03 78.21
C ILE A 102 -11.88 32.45 78.50
N GLU A 103 -11.43 33.18 77.48
CA GLU A 103 -10.97 34.56 77.63
C GLU A 103 -12.09 35.52 78.06
N GLN A 104 -13.30 35.32 77.55
CA GLN A 104 -14.51 36.04 77.99
C GLN A 104 -14.84 35.78 79.46
N HIS A 105 -14.76 34.53 79.89
CA HIS A 105 -14.96 34.17 81.29
C HIS A 105 -13.90 34.82 82.20
N ILE A 106 -12.62 34.86 81.78
CA ILE A 106 -11.53 35.54 82.52
C ILE A 106 -11.82 37.04 82.68
N ARG A 107 -12.29 37.74 81.63
CA ARG A 107 -12.65 39.17 81.72
C ARG A 107 -13.80 39.42 82.69
N SER A 108 -14.77 38.53 82.72
CA SER A 108 -15.90 38.61 83.66
C SER A 108 -15.45 38.40 85.11
N VAL A 109 -14.54 37.44 85.34
CA VAL A 109 -13.88 37.24 86.64
C VAL A 109 -13.08 38.48 87.07
N ASP A 110 -12.31 39.09 86.17
CA ASP A 110 -11.55 40.32 86.45
C ASP A 110 -12.45 41.49 86.84
N THR A 111 -13.59 41.62 86.15
CA THR A 111 -14.61 42.62 86.49
C THR A 111 -15.17 42.40 87.88
N LEU A 112 -15.48 41.15 88.23
CA LEU A 112 -16.00 40.80 89.55
C LEU A 112 -14.96 41.01 90.67
N ILE A 113 -13.68 40.68 90.42
CA ILE A 113 -12.58 40.98 91.36
C ILE A 113 -12.53 42.49 91.66
N ALA A 114 -12.62 43.33 90.63
CA ALA A 114 -12.62 44.78 90.79
C ALA A 114 -13.82 45.27 91.63
N GLN A 115 -15.02 44.74 91.37
CA GLN A 115 -16.23 45.06 92.13
C GLN A 115 -16.11 44.65 93.61
N LYS A 116 -15.60 43.44 93.88
CA LYS A 116 -15.40 42.94 95.25
C LYS A 116 -14.29 43.70 95.98
N ALA A 117 -13.22 44.09 95.31
CA ALA A 117 -12.17 44.93 95.88
C ALA A 117 -12.69 46.31 96.30
N GLN A 118 -13.55 46.92 95.48
CA GLN A 118 -14.22 48.18 95.83
C GLN A 118 -15.15 48.02 97.03
N ALA A 119 -15.94 46.94 97.08
CA ALA A 119 -16.82 46.63 98.21
C ALA A 119 -16.02 46.40 99.50
N ALA A 120 -14.92 45.63 99.44
CA ALA A 120 -14.04 45.39 100.58
C ALA A 120 -13.42 46.69 101.12
N ALA A 121 -12.95 47.57 100.22
CA ALA A 121 -12.40 48.87 100.60
C ALA A 121 -13.46 49.79 101.25
N ALA A 122 -14.68 49.81 100.72
CA ALA A 122 -15.79 50.58 101.30
C ALA A 122 -16.15 50.09 102.71
N GLN A 123 -16.23 48.77 102.89
CA GLN A 123 -16.49 48.16 104.21
C GLN A 123 -15.32 48.42 105.17
N LYS A 124 -14.08 48.37 104.69
CA LYS A 124 -12.89 48.68 105.51
C LYS A 124 -12.92 50.09 106.09
N VAL A 125 -13.36 51.10 105.32
CA VAL A 125 -13.51 52.47 105.82
C VAL A 125 -14.50 52.55 106.98
N ILE A 126 -15.57 51.75 106.97
CA ILE A 126 -16.56 51.67 108.05
C ILE A 126 -16.01 50.87 109.24
N ALA A 127 -15.32 49.76 108.97
CA ALA A 127 -14.67 48.91 109.97
C ALA A 127 -13.64 49.68 110.81
N ASP A 128 -12.77 50.45 110.15
CA ASP A 128 -11.69 51.17 110.80
C ASP A 128 -12.20 52.40 111.59
N LYS A 129 -13.48 52.79 111.45
CA LYS A 129 -14.03 54.03 112.02
C LYS A 129 -14.05 54.06 113.55
N TYR A 130 -14.35 52.94 114.22
CA TYR A 130 -14.49 52.92 115.68
C TYR A 130 -13.14 52.98 116.40
N TYR A 131 -12.15 52.23 115.92
CA TYR A 131 -10.82 52.11 116.55
C TYR A 131 -9.70 52.83 115.81
N TYR A 132 -9.98 53.49 114.67
CA TYR A 132 -8.99 54.11 113.78
C TYR A 132 -7.91 53.14 113.30
N GLY A 133 -8.30 51.88 113.06
CA GLY A 133 -7.41 50.79 112.68
C GLY A 133 -8.17 49.47 112.60
N ASP A 134 -7.41 48.36 112.43
CA ASP A 134 -7.99 47.02 112.33
C ASP A 134 -8.83 46.68 113.56
N PHE A 135 -10.12 46.47 113.35
CA PHE A 135 -11.08 46.20 114.39
C PHE A 135 -10.77 44.94 115.21
N PHE A 136 -10.24 43.90 114.56
CA PHE A 136 -9.95 42.62 115.21
C PHE A 136 -8.67 42.66 116.04
N TYR A 137 -7.84 43.69 115.89
CA TYR A 137 -6.66 43.91 116.74
C TYR A 137 -7.04 44.17 118.20
N TYR A 138 -8.27 44.62 118.47
CA TYR A 138 -8.73 44.95 119.81
C TYR A 138 -9.54 43.80 120.43
N PRO A 139 -9.38 43.50 121.73
CA PRO A 139 -10.23 42.52 122.40
C PRO A 139 -11.69 42.97 122.39
N THR A 140 -12.63 42.03 122.39
CA THR A 140 -14.08 42.33 122.44
C THR A 140 -14.46 43.22 123.64
N MET A 141 -13.75 43.05 124.77
CA MET A 141 -13.93 43.87 125.98
C MET A 141 -13.38 45.30 125.88
N GLN A 142 -12.64 45.64 124.82
CA GLN A 142 -12.11 47.00 124.64
C GLN A 142 -13.22 48.04 124.56
N PHE A 143 -14.36 47.72 123.93
CA PHE A 143 -15.54 48.59 123.93
C PHE A 143 -15.97 48.98 125.36
N ILE A 144 -16.02 48.00 126.26
CA ILE A 144 -16.45 48.23 127.65
C ILE A 144 -15.47 49.17 128.34
N LYS A 145 -14.16 49.00 128.12
CA LYS A 145 -13.11 49.88 128.64
C LYS A 145 -13.28 51.31 128.12
N ASP A 146 -13.50 51.49 126.82
CA ASP A 146 -13.67 52.81 126.21
C ASP A 146 -14.93 53.51 126.70
N ALA A 147 -16.06 52.78 126.78
CA ALA A 147 -17.37 53.30 127.17
C ALA A 147 -17.42 53.80 128.62
N ILE A 148 -16.57 53.26 129.49
CA ILE A 148 -16.44 53.70 130.90
C ILE A 148 -15.19 54.56 131.14
N SER A 149 -14.42 54.92 130.11
CA SER A 149 -13.24 55.77 130.24
C SER A 149 -13.58 57.25 130.06
N GLY A 150 -12.81 58.13 130.70
CA GLY A 150 -13.02 59.59 130.72
C GLY A 150 -13.10 60.28 129.34
N SER A 151 -12.63 59.64 128.27
CA SER A 151 -12.62 60.19 126.91
C SER A 151 -13.98 60.11 126.19
N LYS A 152 -14.91 59.25 126.64
CA LYS A 152 -16.25 59.08 126.03
C LYS A 152 -17.41 59.22 127.03
N THR A 153 -17.18 59.77 128.22
CA THR A 153 -18.17 59.88 129.31
C THR A 153 -19.39 60.75 129.00
N ASN A 154 -19.23 61.76 128.13
CA ASN A 154 -20.34 62.59 127.64
C ASN A 154 -21.00 62.01 126.37
N TYR A 155 -20.63 60.79 125.98
CA TYR A 155 -21.16 60.12 124.80
C TYR A 155 -22.23 59.10 125.20
N PRO A 156 -23.44 59.14 124.60
CA PRO A 156 -24.50 58.19 124.95
C PRO A 156 -24.06 56.72 124.71
N PRO A 157 -24.15 55.82 125.71
CA PRO A 157 -23.68 54.45 125.59
C PRO A 157 -24.29 53.69 124.40
N ASP A 158 -25.59 53.86 124.14
CA ASP A 158 -26.27 53.21 123.02
C ASP A 158 -25.77 53.71 121.66
N LYS A 159 -25.43 55.00 121.57
CA LYS A 159 -24.84 55.57 120.36
C LYS A 159 -23.43 55.00 120.14
N ASN A 160 -22.62 54.91 121.19
CA ASN A 160 -21.28 54.32 121.13
C ASN A 160 -21.35 52.86 120.66
N TYR A 161 -22.28 52.09 121.23
CA TYR A 161 -22.47 50.69 120.90
C TYR A 161 -22.90 50.49 119.44
N LYS A 162 -23.82 51.32 118.94
CA LYS A 162 -24.23 51.29 117.52
C LYS A 162 -23.06 51.55 116.58
N GLU A 163 -22.18 52.48 116.91
CA GLU A 163 -20.98 52.77 116.11
C GLU A 163 -19.97 51.63 116.17
N TRP A 164 -19.78 51.01 117.34
CA TRP A 164 -18.94 49.82 117.50
C TRP A 164 -19.49 48.64 116.69
N TYR A 165 -20.80 48.39 116.78
CA TYR A 165 -21.46 47.29 116.07
C TYR A 165 -21.40 47.50 114.56
N ALA A 166 -21.62 48.73 114.06
CA ALA A 166 -21.44 49.03 112.64
C ALA A 166 -20.01 48.73 112.15
N SER A 167 -18.99 48.99 112.96
CA SER A 167 -17.61 48.60 112.64
C SER A 167 -17.39 47.08 112.73
N LEU A 168 -18.03 46.36 113.65
CA LEU A 168 -18.01 44.89 113.71
C LEU A 168 -18.58 44.28 112.43
N GLU A 169 -19.81 44.68 112.05
CA GLU A 169 -20.49 44.20 110.84
C GLU A 169 -19.65 44.46 109.59
N ALA A 170 -19.13 45.69 109.46
CA ALA A 170 -18.29 46.06 108.34
C ALA A 170 -16.96 45.30 108.30
N SER A 171 -16.39 44.95 109.45
CA SER A 171 -15.16 44.15 109.52
C SER A 171 -15.38 42.73 108.98
N TYR A 172 -16.50 42.10 109.33
CA TYR A 172 -16.87 40.79 108.78
C TYR A 172 -17.25 40.86 107.30
N ALA A 173 -17.92 41.92 106.86
CA ALA A 173 -18.25 42.14 105.45
C ALA A 173 -16.98 42.35 104.60
N ALA A 174 -15.99 43.10 105.10
CA ALA A 174 -14.69 43.27 104.45
C ALA A 174 -13.92 41.93 104.42
N LYS A 175 -13.90 41.18 105.52
CA LYS A 175 -13.29 39.85 105.60
C LYS A 175 -13.90 38.88 104.57
N TYR A 176 -15.23 38.89 104.41
CA TYR A 176 -15.91 38.04 103.45
C TYR A 176 -15.59 38.44 102.01
N SER A 177 -15.63 39.74 101.70
CA SER A 177 -15.28 40.26 100.38
C SER A 177 -13.84 39.91 99.99
N ASN A 178 -12.90 39.95 100.93
CA ASN A 178 -11.53 39.49 100.70
C ASN A 178 -11.46 37.99 100.38
N ARG A 179 -12.31 37.17 101.00
CA ARG A 179 -12.37 35.74 100.71
C ARG A 179 -12.94 35.45 99.31
N GLU A 180 -13.92 36.23 98.88
CA GLU A 180 -14.40 36.18 97.49
C GLU A 180 -13.30 36.55 96.49
N ILE A 181 -12.47 37.56 96.81
CA ILE A 181 -11.32 37.94 95.99
C ILE A 181 -10.27 36.82 95.90
N ASP A 182 -9.94 36.17 97.03
CA ASP A 182 -9.03 35.01 97.03
C ASP A 182 -9.53 33.90 96.10
N TYR A 183 -10.82 33.57 96.21
CA TYR A 183 -11.46 32.55 95.38
C TYR A 183 -11.42 32.92 93.89
N LEU A 184 -11.79 34.15 93.55
CA LEU A 184 -11.79 34.64 92.17
C LEU A 184 -10.37 34.66 91.57
N ASN A 185 -9.34 34.99 92.36
CA ASN A 185 -7.96 34.94 91.91
C ASN A 185 -7.50 33.50 91.61
N ALA A 186 -7.87 32.53 92.45
CA ALA A 186 -7.58 31.12 92.20
C ALA A 186 -8.32 30.61 90.94
N LEU A 187 -9.59 30.99 90.77
CA LEU A 187 -10.38 30.70 89.58
C LEU A 187 -9.73 31.28 88.31
N LYS A 188 -9.30 32.55 88.34
CA LYS A 188 -8.59 33.20 87.24
C LYS A 188 -7.33 32.44 86.84
N GLN A 189 -6.49 32.05 87.79
CA GLN A 189 -5.26 31.31 87.49
C GLN A 189 -5.54 29.97 86.81
N ASN A 190 -6.59 29.27 87.25
CA ASN A 190 -6.98 28.00 86.63
C ASN A 190 -7.47 28.20 85.20
N LEU A 191 -8.32 29.20 84.95
CA LEU A 191 -8.79 29.56 83.62
C LEU A 191 -7.65 29.98 82.69
N GLN A 192 -6.66 30.70 83.19
CA GLN A 192 -5.46 31.06 82.43
C GLN A 192 -4.67 29.82 82.01
N ALA A 193 -4.54 28.81 82.88
CA ALA A 193 -3.91 27.55 82.52
C ALA A 193 -4.69 26.81 81.42
N GLN A 194 -6.03 26.79 81.50
CA GLN A 194 -6.88 26.19 80.47
C GLN A 194 -6.79 26.91 79.13
N ALA A 195 -6.77 28.26 79.13
CA ALA A 195 -6.62 29.04 77.91
C ALA A 195 -5.28 28.75 77.20
N ASN A 196 -4.20 28.63 77.97
CA ASN A 196 -2.89 28.29 77.43
C ASN A 196 -2.86 26.87 76.85
N GLN A 197 -3.51 25.90 77.52
CA GLN A 197 -3.63 24.54 77.00
C GLN A 197 -4.44 24.51 75.69
N ALA A 198 -5.61 25.17 75.66
CA ALA A 198 -6.46 25.21 74.46
C ALA A 198 -5.75 25.88 73.27
N ARG A 199 -4.94 26.92 73.51
CA ARG A 199 -4.10 27.55 72.47
C ARG A 199 -3.02 26.58 71.95
N ALA A 200 -2.37 25.83 72.83
CA ALA A 200 -1.37 24.84 72.45
C ALA A 200 -1.99 23.70 71.61
N ASP A 201 -3.16 23.21 72.00
CA ASP A 201 -3.87 22.15 71.28
C ASP A 201 -4.35 22.63 69.89
N ALA A 202 -4.85 23.86 69.79
CA ALA A 202 -5.24 24.47 68.52
C ALA A 202 -4.05 24.65 67.56
N GLU A 203 -2.91 25.09 68.07
CA GLU A 203 -1.69 25.26 67.28
C GLU A 203 -1.09 23.92 66.83
N ALA A 204 -1.07 22.91 67.72
CA ALA A 204 -0.65 21.56 67.37
C ALA A 204 -1.51 20.97 66.25
N LYS A 205 -2.83 21.19 66.30
CA LYS A 205 -3.75 20.79 65.24
C LYS A 205 -3.46 21.50 63.93
N ARG A 206 -3.25 22.82 63.95
CA ARG A 206 -2.92 23.62 62.76
C ARG A 206 -1.66 23.11 62.07
N ILE A 207 -0.61 22.82 62.84
CA ILE A 207 0.66 22.27 62.33
C ILE A 207 0.46 20.89 61.70
N ALA A 208 -0.33 20.02 62.34
CA ALA A 208 -0.63 18.69 61.80
C ALA A 208 -1.41 18.74 60.48
N ASP A 209 -2.41 19.63 60.38
CA ASP A 209 -3.20 19.83 59.16
C ASP A 209 -2.33 20.40 58.02
N GLU A 210 -1.42 21.35 58.32
CA GLU A 210 -0.48 21.93 57.35
C GLU A 210 0.52 20.87 56.83
N ALA A 211 1.05 20.02 57.71
CA ALA A 211 1.95 18.92 57.32
C ALA A 211 1.25 17.88 56.44
N ALA A 212 -0.01 17.53 56.75
CA ALA A 212 -0.80 16.61 55.94
C ALA A 212 -1.11 17.17 54.54
N ALA A 213 -1.40 18.47 54.44
CA ALA A 213 -1.62 19.14 53.17
C ALA A 213 -0.35 19.19 52.30
N ALA A 214 0.81 19.46 52.90
CA ALA A 214 2.09 19.47 52.19
C ALA A 214 2.47 18.08 51.64
N GLU A 215 2.24 17.01 52.41
CA GLU A 215 2.51 15.64 51.94
C GLU A 215 1.54 15.22 50.83
N ALA A 216 0.26 15.59 50.93
CA ALA A 216 -0.71 15.35 49.86
C ALA A 216 -0.32 16.05 48.54
N ALA A 217 0.19 17.28 48.61
CA ALA A 217 0.70 18.01 47.44
C ALA A 217 1.93 17.32 46.81
N ARG A 218 2.90 16.88 47.64
CA ARG A 218 4.08 16.15 47.17
C ARG A 218 3.72 14.86 46.41
N VAL A 219 2.76 14.09 46.93
CA VAL A 219 2.29 12.85 46.28
C VAL A 219 1.58 13.14 44.95
N ALA A 220 0.81 14.22 44.87
CA ALA A 220 0.15 14.63 43.63
C ALA A 220 1.17 15.06 42.56
N ASP A 221 2.19 15.83 42.94
CA ASP A 221 3.26 16.25 42.03
C ASP A 221 4.08 15.05 41.53
N GLU A 222 4.40 14.08 42.39
CA GLU A 222 5.10 12.84 42.03
C GLU A 222 4.29 11.98 41.05
N ALA A 223 2.97 11.87 41.25
CA ALA A 223 2.08 11.16 40.34
C ALA A 223 1.98 11.81 38.95
N GLU A 224 1.91 13.15 38.91
CA GLU A 224 1.86 13.89 37.65
C GLU A 224 3.20 13.82 36.89
N ALA A 225 4.33 13.92 37.58
CA ALA A 225 5.65 13.72 36.98
C ALA A 225 5.80 12.33 36.34
N LYS A 226 5.27 11.28 37.00
CA LYS A 226 5.25 9.92 36.45
C LYS A 226 4.36 9.81 35.20
N ARG A 227 3.17 10.43 35.22
CA ARG A 227 2.26 10.43 34.06
C ARG A 227 2.90 11.07 32.83
N VAL A 228 3.57 12.22 33.02
CA VAL A 228 4.28 12.92 31.93
C VAL A 228 5.46 12.09 31.39
N ALA A 229 6.20 11.41 32.27
CA ALA A 229 7.29 10.52 31.83
C ALA A 229 6.78 9.30 31.04
N ASP A 230 5.70 8.66 31.49
CA ASP A 230 5.07 7.53 30.80
C ASP A 230 4.50 7.96 29.43
N GLU A 231 3.91 9.15 29.33
CA GLU A 231 3.40 9.73 28.07
C GLU A 231 4.53 10.07 27.08
N ALA A 232 5.65 10.63 27.56
CA ALA A 232 6.83 10.90 26.74
C ALA A 232 7.49 9.60 26.22
N ALA A 233 7.56 8.56 27.05
CA ALA A 233 8.08 7.26 26.65
C ALA A 233 7.18 6.58 25.59
N ALA A 234 5.85 6.69 25.73
CA ALA A 234 4.90 6.18 24.74
C ALA A 234 5.00 6.94 23.40
N ALA A 235 5.15 8.26 23.43
CA ALA A 235 5.34 9.08 22.24
C ALA A 235 6.65 8.74 21.51
N GLU A 236 7.75 8.55 22.23
CA GLU A 236 9.02 8.14 21.64
C GLU A 236 8.98 6.72 21.06
N ALA A 237 8.32 5.78 21.74
CA ALA A 237 8.10 4.44 21.20
C ALA A 237 7.25 4.47 19.92
N ALA A 238 6.21 5.31 19.86
CA ALA A 238 5.40 5.50 18.66
C ALA A 238 6.20 6.14 17.51
N ARG A 239 7.08 7.11 17.79
CA ARG A 239 7.98 7.70 16.80
C ARG A 239 8.94 6.66 16.21
N VAL A 240 9.57 5.86 17.07
CA VAL A 240 10.50 4.79 16.64
C VAL A 240 9.77 3.71 15.83
N ALA A 241 8.54 3.34 16.22
CA ALA A 241 7.73 2.39 15.46
C ALA A 241 7.32 2.95 14.09
N ALA A 242 6.94 4.24 14.01
CA ALA A 242 6.61 4.90 12.76
C ALA A 242 7.84 5.05 11.83
N GLU A 243 9.02 5.35 12.40
CA GLU A 243 10.28 5.43 11.66
C GLU A 243 10.71 4.05 11.13
N ALA A 244 10.56 2.99 11.93
CA ALA A 244 10.82 1.62 11.51
C ALA A 244 9.86 1.15 10.40
N GLU A 245 8.57 1.50 10.50
CA GLU A 245 7.58 1.16 9.47
C GLU A 245 7.79 1.97 8.19
N ALA A 246 8.12 3.27 8.29
CA ALA A 246 8.50 4.08 7.15
C ALA A 246 9.75 3.54 6.45
N LYS A 247 10.74 3.06 7.22
CA LYS A 247 11.92 2.40 6.68
C LYS A 247 11.57 1.07 6.02
N ARG A 248 10.69 0.25 6.60
CA ARG A 248 10.22 -1.00 5.98
C ARG A 248 9.50 -0.74 4.66
N ILE A 249 8.62 0.27 4.60
CA ILE A 249 7.92 0.67 3.38
C ILE A 249 8.91 1.21 2.34
N ALA A 250 9.92 1.99 2.74
CA ALA A 250 10.96 2.48 1.84
C ALA A 250 11.86 1.36 1.31
N ASP A 251 12.26 0.42 2.17
CA ASP A 251 13.06 -0.76 1.81
C ASP A 251 12.23 -1.69 0.88
N GLU A 252 10.94 -1.86 1.12
CA GLU A 252 10.00 -2.65 0.29
C GLU A 252 9.71 -1.95 -1.06
N ALA A 253 9.55 -0.63 -1.08
CA ALA A 253 9.41 0.16 -2.31
C ALA A 253 10.70 0.14 -3.13
N ALA A 254 11.87 0.25 -2.48
CA ALA A 254 13.17 0.14 -3.15
C ALA A 254 13.42 -1.28 -3.68
N ALA A 255 13.01 -2.32 -2.95
CA ALA A 255 13.06 -3.70 -3.41
C ALA A 255 12.08 -3.96 -4.58
N ALA A 256 10.87 -3.39 -4.53
CA ALA A 256 9.90 -3.48 -5.62
C ALA A 256 10.36 -2.70 -6.86
N GLU A 257 10.98 -1.54 -6.70
CA GLU A 257 11.58 -0.78 -7.80
C GLU A 257 12.80 -1.48 -8.38
N ALA A 258 13.67 -2.05 -7.54
CA ALA A 258 14.80 -2.87 -7.99
C ALA A 258 14.31 -4.14 -8.71
N ALA A 259 13.24 -4.78 -8.24
CA ALA A 259 12.63 -5.93 -8.89
C ALA A 259 11.95 -5.54 -10.21
N ARG A 260 11.30 -4.37 -10.28
CA ARG A 260 10.74 -3.83 -11.54
C ARG A 260 11.85 -3.52 -12.54
N LEU A 261 12.94 -2.86 -12.11
CA LEU A 261 14.08 -2.56 -12.97
C LEU A 261 14.82 -3.82 -13.42
N ALA A 262 14.93 -4.83 -12.55
CA ALA A 262 15.50 -6.12 -12.91
C ALA A 262 14.58 -6.90 -13.87
N ALA A 263 13.26 -6.87 -13.65
CA ALA A 263 12.29 -7.48 -14.55
C ALA A 263 12.19 -6.75 -15.89
N GLU A 264 12.33 -5.42 -15.91
CA GLU A 264 12.38 -4.61 -17.13
C GLU A 264 13.69 -4.83 -17.89
N ALA A 265 14.82 -4.92 -17.19
CA ALA A 265 16.10 -5.25 -17.80
C ALA A 265 16.13 -6.69 -18.34
N GLU A 266 15.52 -7.64 -17.64
CA GLU A 266 15.40 -9.03 -18.08
C GLU A 266 14.38 -9.18 -19.21
N ALA A 267 13.24 -8.50 -19.15
CA ALA A 267 12.28 -8.45 -20.25
C ALA A 267 12.88 -7.79 -21.49
N LYS A 268 13.71 -6.74 -21.31
CA LYS A 268 14.47 -6.14 -22.41
C LYS A 268 15.53 -7.08 -22.95
N ARG A 269 16.26 -7.81 -22.10
CA ARG A 269 17.25 -8.83 -22.53
C ARG A 269 16.57 -9.95 -23.31
N ILE A 270 15.43 -10.45 -22.83
CA ILE A 270 14.62 -11.47 -23.50
C ILE A 270 14.03 -10.92 -24.81
N ALA A 271 13.58 -9.67 -24.84
CA ALA A 271 13.06 -9.05 -26.06
C ALA A 271 14.17 -8.78 -27.09
N ASP A 272 15.36 -8.34 -26.66
CA ASP A 272 16.52 -8.14 -27.51
C ASP A 272 17.07 -9.49 -28.03
N GLU A 273 17.06 -10.54 -27.20
CA GLU A 273 17.46 -11.91 -27.55
C GLU A 273 16.44 -12.57 -28.48
N ALA A 274 15.14 -12.38 -28.24
CA ALA A 274 14.06 -12.83 -29.13
C ALA A 274 14.06 -12.06 -30.45
N ALA A 275 14.31 -10.74 -30.43
CA ALA A 275 14.45 -9.94 -31.65
C ALA A 275 15.71 -10.32 -32.44
N ALA A 276 16.82 -10.66 -31.76
CA ALA A 276 18.03 -11.15 -32.40
C ALA A 276 17.86 -12.57 -32.96
N ALA A 277 17.16 -13.47 -32.24
CA ALA A 277 16.83 -14.81 -32.70
C ALA A 277 15.86 -14.76 -33.88
N GLU A 278 14.88 -13.87 -33.85
CA GLU A 278 13.93 -13.65 -34.93
C GLU A 278 14.60 -13.02 -36.15
N ALA A 279 15.46 -12.02 -35.96
CA ALA A 279 16.25 -11.47 -37.04
C ALA A 279 17.21 -12.51 -37.65
N ALA A 280 17.77 -13.41 -36.84
CA ALA A 280 18.59 -14.52 -37.31
C ALA A 280 17.76 -15.58 -38.05
N ARG A 281 16.54 -15.88 -37.60
CA ARG A 281 15.59 -16.78 -38.27
C ARG A 281 15.16 -16.21 -39.61
N ILE A 282 14.73 -14.95 -39.65
CA ILE A 282 14.35 -14.24 -40.89
C ILE A 282 15.54 -14.17 -41.86
N ALA A 283 16.76 -13.91 -41.36
CA ALA A 283 17.96 -13.91 -42.20
C ALA A 283 18.31 -15.31 -42.73
N ALA A 284 18.15 -16.36 -41.90
CA ALA A 284 18.36 -17.74 -42.31
C ALA A 284 17.30 -18.22 -43.31
N GLU A 285 16.05 -17.83 -43.13
CA GLU A 285 14.93 -18.13 -44.02
C GLU A 285 15.07 -17.39 -45.35
N ALA A 286 15.43 -16.10 -45.33
CA ALA A 286 15.74 -15.34 -46.53
C ALA A 286 16.94 -15.94 -47.31
N ALA A 287 17.96 -16.42 -46.59
CA ALA A 287 19.10 -17.11 -47.20
C ALA A 287 18.69 -18.49 -47.77
N ALA A 288 17.84 -19.25 -47.07
CA ALA A 288 17.30 -20.53 -47.51
C ALA A 288 16.41 -20.37 -48.74
N LEU A 289 15.54 -19.36 -48.76
CA LEU A 289 14.68 -19.03 -49.91
C LEU A 289 15.50 -18.60 -51.13
N LYS A 290 16.57 -17.81 -50.92
CA LYS A 290 17.50 -17.43 -51.99
C LYS A 290 18.23 -18.64 -52.55
N ALA A 291 18.68 -19.56 -51.68
CA ALA A 291 19.31 -20.81 -52.11
C ALA A 291 18.32 -21.73 -52.86
N ALA A 292 17.08 -21.85 -52.38
CA ALA A 292 16.02 -22.64 -53.00
C ALA A 292 15.54 -22.10 -54.36
N ASN A 293 15.84 -20.83 -54.69
CA ASN A 293 15.50 -20.21 -55.96
C ASN A 293 16.72 -19.87 -56.84
N THR A 294 17.88 -20.49 -56.57
CA THR A 294 19.09 -20.31 -57.38
C THR A 294 19.43 -21.57 -58.17
N TYR A 295 19.38 -21.51 -59.50
CA TYR A 295 19.72 -22.62 -60.40
C TYR A 295 21.14 -22.47 -60.92
N ARG A 296 21.97 -23.51 -60.69
CA ARG A 296 23.35 -23.57 -61.21
C ARG A 296 23.35 -24.32 -62.53
N LEU A 297 23.80 -23.66 -63.60
CA LEU A 297 23.79 -24.17 -64.97
C LEU A 297 25.22 -24.17 -65.55
N PRO A 298 25.53 -25.06 -66.50
CA PRO A 298 26.87 -25.13 -67.08
C PRO A 298 27.14 -23.91 -67.98
N ALA A 299 28.28 -23.25 -67.78
CA ALA A 299 28.62 -22.02 -68.52
C ALA A 299 28.93 -22.26 -70.01
N ASP A 300 29.30 -23.48 -70.40
CA ASP A 300 29.50 -23.85 -71.80
C ASP A 300 28.19 -24.12 -72.55
N GLY A 301 27.06 -24.09 -71.83
CA GLY A 301 25.72 -24.29 -72.36
C GLY A 301 25.35 -25.74 -72.63
N ALA A 302 26.12 -26.72 -72.13
CA ALA A 302 25.79 -28.14 -72.26
C ALA A 302 24.35 -28.42 -71.77
N SER A 303 23.60 -29.25 -72.51
CA SER A 303 22.21 -29.51 -72.16
C SER A 303 22.12 -30.24 -70.82
N GLN A 304 21.35 -29.67 -69.89
CA GLN A 304 21.23 -30.17 -68.53
C GLN A 304 19.81 -29.95 -68.01
N LEU A 305 19.32 -30.92 -67.23
CA LEU A 305 18.15 -30.77 -66.39
C LEU A 305 18.60 -30.47 -64.97
N SER A 306 18.02 -29.46 -64.33
CA SER A 306 18.45 -28.98 -63.01
C SER A 306 17.28 -28.62 -62.12
N THR A 307 17.51 -28.72 -60.81
CA THR A 307 16.74 -28.06 -59.75
C THR A 307 17.62 -27.00 -59.10
N ALA A 308 17.07 -26.18 -58.20
CA ALA A 308 17.91 -25.31 -57.37
C ALA A 308 18.90 -26.09 -56.47
N ALA A 309 18.56 -27.33 -56.10
CA ALA A 309 19.42 -28.20 -55.31
C ALA A 309 20.59 -28.81 -56.12
N GLY A 310 20.52 -28.79 -57.45
CA GLY A 310 21.58 -29.34 -58.29
C GLY A 310 21.11 -29.92 -59.63
N SER A 311 22.08 -30.37 -60.42
CA SER A 311 21.86 -31.03 -61.70
C SER A 311 21.24 -32.41 -61.49
N ILE A 312 20.22 -32.73 -62.28
CA ILE A 312 19.54 -34.03 -62.30
C ILE A 312 20.27 -34.97 -63.25
N ALA A 313 20.53 -36.19 -62.80
CA ALA A 313 21.15 -37.22 -63.62
C ALA A 313 20.17 -37.79 -64.67
N ILE A 314 20.71 -38.11 -65.84
CA ILE A 314 20.03 -38.91 -66.87
C ILE A 314 20.28 -40.39 -66.53
N THR A 315 19.24 -41.23 -66.62
CA THR A 315 19.31 -42.67 -66.31
C THR A 315 20.46 -43.36 -67.05
N ALA A 316 21.40 -43.94 -66.29
CA ALA A 316 22.59 -44.61 -66.79
C ALA A 316 22.24 -45.86 -67.63
N GLY A 317 22.91 -46.02 -68.78
CA GLY A 317 22.74 -47.19 -69.66
C GLY A 317 21.70 -47.03 -70.79
N SER A 318 21.06 -45.88 -70.93
CA SER A 318 20.07 -45.58 -71.98
C SER A 318 20.67 -45.37 -73.39
N GLY A 319 21.98 -45.08 -73.49
CA GLY A 319 22.68 -44.87 -74.77
C GLY A 319 22.30 -43.60 -75.55
N LEU A 320 21.29 -42.86 -75.10
CA LEU A 320 20.76 -41.62 -75.70
C LEU A 320 21.07 -40.43 -74.80
N THR A 321 21.72 -39.40 -75.34
CA THR A 321 21.93 -38.11 -74.65
C THR A 321 20.74 -37.19 -74.84
N LEU A 322 20.56 -36.20 -73.96
CA LEU A 322 19.52 -35.19 -74.09
C LEU A 322 19.62 -34.42 -75.42
N ASP A 323 20.84 -34.07 -75.85
CA ASP A 323 21.10 -33.45 -77.15
C ASP A 323 20.62 -34.34 -78.31
N ALA A 324 20.94 -35.64 -78.26
CA ALA A 324 20.51 -36.59 -79.28
C ALA A 324 18.97 -36.73 -79.32
N ALA A 325 18.32 -36.72 -78.14
CA ALA A 325 16.86 -36.76 -78.04
C ALA A 325 16.20 -35.49 -78.60
N ILE A 326 16.74 -34.29 -78.30
CA ILE A 326 16.25 -33.02 -78.87
C ILE A 326 16.40 -33.01 -80.39
N GLN A 327 17.54 -33.46 -80.94
CA GLN A 327 17.74 -33.52 -82.39
C GLN A 327 16.81 -34.54 -83.07
N ALA A 328 16.65 -35.73 -82.48
CA ALA A 328 15.71 -36.74 -82.97
C ALA A 328 14.26 -36.23 -82.94
N ALA A 329 13.87 -35.51 -81.89
CA ALA A 329 12.55 -34.90 -81.77
C ALA A 329 12.29 -33.86 -82.85
N LYS A 330 13.27 -33.00 -83.17
CA LYS A 330 13.16 -32.05 -84.28
C LYS A 330 12.99 -32.74 -85.63
N VAL A 331 13.75 -33.82 -85.89
CA VAL A 331 13.60 -34.61 -87.12
C VAL A 331 12.20 -35.22 -87.20
N ALA A 332 11.70 -35.80 -86.11
CA ALA A 332 10.35 -36.35 -86.05
C ALA A 332 9.28 -35.27 -86.30
N LEU A 333 9.37 -34.11 -85.64
CA LEU A 333 8.46 -32.99 -85.85
C LEU A 333 8.50 -32.43 -87.27
N GLY A 334 9.68 -32.41 -87.91
CA GLY A 334 9.83 -31.97 -89.30
C GLY A 334 9.14 -32.88 -90.33
N THR A 335 8.72 -34.08 -89.95
CA THR A 335 7.96 -35.02 -90.80
C THR A 335 6.44 -34.93 -90.63
N VAL A 336 5.94 -34.16 -89.65
CA VAL A 336 4.51 -34.03 -89.34
C VAL A 336 3.95 -32.75 -89.99
N VAL A 337 2.90 -32.88 -90.80
CA VAL A 337 2.45 -31.79 -91.70
C VAL A 337 1.26 -30.97 -91.15
N SER A 338 0.53 -31.42 -90.12
CA SER A 338 -0.57 -30.62 -89.55
C SER A 338 -1.14 -31.12 -88.20
N ALA A 339 -0.73 -30.47 -87.11
CA ALA A 339 -1.42 -30.27 -85.80
C ALA A 339 -0.40 -29.60 -84.84
N ALA A 340 -0.83 -28.99 -83.72
CA ALA A 340 0.11 -28.71 -82.64
C ALA A 340 0.59 -30.07 -82.09
N THR A 341 1.84 -30.42 -82.38
CA THR A 341 2.40 -31.73 -82.05
C THR A 341 3.65 -31.51 -81.22
N ALA A 342 3.81 -32.35 -80.21
CA ALA A 342 4.99 -32.39 -79.37
C ALA A 342 5.63 -33.77 -79.48
N VAL A 343 6.93 -33.82 -79.28
CA VAL A 343 7.68 -35.07 -79.16
C VAL A 343 8.32 -35.08 -77.79
N GLY A 344 7.91 -36.05 -76.97
CA GLY A 344 8.50 -36.28 -75.66
C GLY A 344 9.97 -36.68 -75.80
N ILE A 345 10.84 -36.06 -74.98
CA ILE A 345 12.29 -36.31 -74.99
C ILE A 345 12.80 -36.90 -73.67
N GLY A 346 12.02 -36.83 -72.60
CA GLY A 346 12.30 -37.54 -71.36
C GLY A 346 11.14 -37.48 -70.37
N ALA A 347 10.98 -38.55 -69.60
CA ALA A 347 10.03 -38.65 -68.50
C ALA A 347 10.76 -38.51 -67.16
N LEU A 348 10.16 -37.78 -66.23
CA LEU A 348 10.67 -37.56 -64.88
C LEU A 348 10.23 -38.73 -63.99
N VAL A 349 11.20 -39.44 -63.43
CA VAL A 349 10.98 -40.52 -62.47
C VAL A 349 11.44 -40.05 -61.10
N TYR A 350 10.50 -39.98 -60.16
CA TYR A 350 10.71 -39.49 -58.81
C TYR A 350 10.99 -40.63 -57.83
N SER A 351 11.78 -40.35 -56.79
CA SER A 351 11.95 -41.30 -55.69
C SER A 351 10.62 -41.61 -54.99
N PRO A 352 10.36 -42.85 -54.56
CA PRO A 352 9.18 -43.20 -53.74
C PRO A 352 9.11 -42.46 -52.39
N SER A 353 10.22 -41.83 -51.99
CA SER A 353 10.33 -41.05 -50.75
C SER A 353 9.75 -39.63 -50.84
N LEU A 354 9.50 -39.13 -52.06
CA LEU A 354 8.90 -37.81 -52.27
C LEU A 354 7.38 -37.95 -52.38
N GLY A 355 6.64 -37.18 -51.58
CA GLY A 355 5.21 -36.96 -51.81
C GLY A 355 4.95 -36.06 -53.02
N ASN A 356 3.72 -36.08 -53.57
CA ASN A 356 3.36 -35.24 -54.73
C ASN A 356 3.53 -33.73 -54.47
N GLY A 357 3.44 -33.29 -53.21
CA GLY A 357 3.68 -31.91 -52.79
C GLY A 357 5.15 -31.53 -52.62
N GLU A 358 6.08 -32.50 -52.67
CA GLU A 358 7.51 -32.30 -52.46
C GLU A 358 8.31 -32.28 -53.77
N LEU A 359 7.63 -32.29 -54.92
CA LEU A 359 8.25 -32.31 -56.25
C LEU A 359 8.93 -30.96 -56.53
N PRO A 360 10.26 -30.90 -56.69
CA PRO A 360 10.94 -29.63 -56.94
C PRO A 360 10.64 -29.12 -58.35
N SER A 361 10.60 -27.80 -58.50
CA SER A 361 10.63 -27.16 -59.82
C SER A 361 11.91 -27.55 -60.56
N THR A 362 11.79 -27.88 -61.84
CA THR A 362 12.90 -28.26 -62.70
C THR A 362 13.11 -27.24 -63.81
N MET A 363 14.33 -27.17 -64.32
CA MET A 363 14.73 -26.32 -65.43
C MET A 363 15.57 -27.12 -66.40
N LEU A 364 15.21 -27.07 -67.68
CA LEU A 364 15.99 -27.66 -68.77
C LEU A 364 16.68 -26.56 -69.56
N ASN A 365 18.00 -26.65 -69.72
CA ASN A 365 18.76 -25.78 -70.61
C ASN A 365 19.37 -26.58 -71.77
N THR A 366 19.64 -25.90 -72.89
CA THR A 366 20.30 -26.43 -74.09
C THR A 366 20.91 -25.27 -74.91
N PRO A 367 21.94 -25.49 -75.75
CA PRO A 367 22.43 -24.46 -76.66
C PRO A 367 21.28 -23.91 -77.53
N ALA A 368 21.10 -22.59 -77.60
CA ALA A 368 19.95 -22.01 -78.30
C ALA A 368 19.91 -22.39 -79.80
N LYS A 369 21.08 -22.61 -80.41
CA LYS A 369 21.23 -23.08 -81.80
C LYS A 369 20.61 -24.45 -82.06
N ASP A 370 20.49 -25.28 -81.02
CA ASP A 370 19.93 -26.63 -81.14
C ASP A 370 18.43 -26.59 -81.38
N LEU A 371 17.75 -25.52 -80.93
CA LEU A 371 16.35 -25.26 -81.25
C LEU A 371 16.18 -24.29 -82.43
N ALA A 372 17.09 -23.32 -82.58
CA ALA A 372 17.02 -22.29 -83.61
C ALA A 372 18.39 -22.13 -84.31
N PRO A 373 18.66 -22.85 -85.41
CA PRO A 373 19.98 -22.80 -86.06
C PRO A 373 20.29 -21.45 -86.71
N ASN A 374 19.27 -20.65 -87.05
CA ASN A 374 19.39 -19.37 -87.74
C ASN A 374 18.95 -18.20 -86.83
N LEU A 375 19.59 -18.08 -85.66
CA LEU A 375 19.34 -16.95 -84.76
C LEU A 375 19.89 -15.63 -85.35
N PRO A 376 19.26 -14.47 -85.07
CA PRO A 376 19.75 -13.17 -85.53
C PRO A 376 21.15 -12.84 -85.00
N GLU A 377 21.98 -12.18 -85.82
CA GLU A 377 23.33 -11.77 -85.42
C GLU A 377 23.32 -10.71 -84.30
N ASN A 378 22.25 -9.90 -84.20
CA ASN A 378 22.11 -8.81 -83.23
C ASN A 378 21.47 -9.24 -81.89
N LEU A 379 21.55 -10.52 -81.52
CA LEU A 379 20.94 -11.04 -80.27
C LEU A 379 21.36 -10.28 -79.01
N ALA A 380 22.59 -9.79 -78.91
CA ALA A 380 23.06 -9.03 -77.76
C ALA A 380 22.31 -7.69 -77.59
N GLU A 381 21.99 -7.01 -78.69
CA GLU A 381 21.20 -5.77 -78.66
C GLU A 381 19.75 -6.04 -78.26
N ILE A 382 19.18 -7.14 -78.79
CA ILE A 382 17.83 -7.59 -78.43
C ILE A 382 17.77 -7.94 -76.93
N ALA A 383 18.78 -8.63 -76.42
CA ALA A 383 18.91 -8.98 -75.00
C ALA A 383 19.00 -7.75 -74.10
N ALA A 384 19.81 -6.75 -74.47
CA ALA A 384 19.95 -5.49 -73.74
C ALA A 384 18.65 -4.67 -73.72
N ALA A 385 17.84 -4.76 -74.77
CA ALA A 385 16.52 -4.13 -74.84
C ALA A 385 15.40 -4.96 -74.16
N GLY A 386 15.71 -6.18 -73.67
CA GLY A 386 14.71 -7.10 -73.11
C GLY A 386 13.72 -7.64 -74.15
N GLY A 387 14.10 -7.63 -75.43
CA GLY A 387 13.26 -8.01 -76.57
C GLY A 387 13.00 -9.51 -76.69
N THR A 388 12.51 -9.92 -77.87
CA THR A 388 12.11 -11.29 -78.17
C THR A 388 12.59 -11.70 -79.57
N VAL A 389 12.68 -13.01 -79.81
CA VAL A 389 12.98 -13.60 -81.12
C VAL A 389 12.06 -14.78 -81.38
N ASP A 390 11.73 -15.01 -82.64
CA ASP A 390 10.95 -16.18 -83.05
C ASP A 390 11.87 -17.38 -83.27
N VAL A 391 11.53 -18.52 -82.65
CA VAL A 391 12.24 -19.79 -82.81
C VAL A 391 11.32 -20.86 -83.42
N PRO A 392 11.85 -21.79 -84.24
CA PRO A 392 11.04 -22.82 -84.90
C PRO A 392 10.64 -23.99 -83.97
N TYR A 393 11.37 -24.19 -82.87
CA TYR A 393 11.09 -25.20 -81.87
C TYR A 393 11.26 -24.61 -80.46
N ARG A 394 10.37 -24.97 -79.55
CA ARG A 394 10.46 -24.64 -78.11
C ARG A 394 10.33 -25.92 -77.31
N ILE A 395 10.71 -25.87 -76.04
CA ILE A 395 10.58 -27.01 -75.12
C ILE A 395 9.51 -26.68 -74.09
N TYR A 396 8.61 -27.62 -73.84
CA TYR A 396 7.64 -27.59 -72.76
C TYR A 396 7.98 -28.65 -71.71
N GLY A 397 7.93 -28.28 -70.43
CA GLY A 397 8.13 -29.18 -69.30
C GLY A 397 6.98 -29.10 -68.31
N ASP A 398 6.45 -30.25 -67.91
CA ASP A 398 5.53 -30.40 -66.79
C ASP A 398 6.17 -31.29 -65.70
N GLN A 399 5.40 -31.63 -64.66
CA GLN A 399 5.89 -32.49 -63.58
C GLN A 399 6.19 -33.93 -64.02
N SER A 400 5.74 -34.37 -65.20
CA SER A 400 5.88 -35.76 -65.66
C SER A 400 6.88 -35.93 -66.79
N LYS A 401 7.04 -34.93 -67.67
CA LYS A 401 7.89 -35.05 -68.86
C LYS A 401 8.33 -33.70 -69.44
N TYR A 402 9.38 -33.77 -70.25
CA TYR A 402 9.80 -32.70 -71.16
C TYR A 402 9.55 -33.10 -72.61
N SER A 403 9.06 -32.15 -73.41
CA SER A 403 8.74 -32.36 -74.82
C SER A 403 9.23 -31.20 -75.69
N VAL A 404 9.77 -31.51 -76.87
CA VAL A 404 10.03 -30.51 -77.91
C VAL A 404 8.73 -30.27 -78.68
N VAL A 405 8.41 -29.01 -78.95
CA VAL A 405 7.18 -28.58 -79.62
C VAL A 405 7.55 -27.74 -80.83
N ALA A 406 6.97 -28.04 -81.99
CA ALA A 406 7.08 -27.18 -83.16
C ALA A 406 6.23 -25.92 -82.97
N THR A 407 6.82 -24.76 -83.19
CA THR A 407 6.11 -23.48 -82.98
C THR A 407 5.25 -23.14 -84.20
N GLN A 408 4.13 -22.45 -83.95
CA GLN A 408 3.20 -22.03 -85.00
C GLN A 408 2.69 -20.61 -84.70
N PRO A 409 2.63 -19.71 -85.71
CA PRO A 409 2.10 -18.36 -85.51
C PRO A 409 0.63 -18.32 -85.06
N THR A 410 -0.15 -19.35 -85.41
CA THR A 410 -1.58 -19.44 -85.10
C THR A 410 -1.95 -20.87 -84.70
N GLY A 411 -2.61 -21.06 -83.55
CA GLY A 411 -3.19 -22.35 -83.18
C GLY A 411 -2.22 -23.40 -82.60
N GLY A 412 -1.27 -22.98 -81.77
CA GLY A 412 -0.31 -23.83 -81.08
C GLY A 412 0.58 -23.02 -80.15
N LEU A 413 1.79 -23.51 -79.85
CA LEU A 413 2.77 -22.76 -79.08
C LEU A 413 3.38 -21.63 -79.94
N ALA A 414 3.31 -20.39 -79.46
CA ALA A 414 3.80 -19.23 -80.18
C ALA A 414 5.33 -19.33 -80.45
N PRO A 415 5.84 -18.81 -81.57
CA PRO A 415 7.27 -18.86 -81.88
C PRO A 415 8.12 -17.91 -81.03
N THR A 416 7.49 -16.88 -80.46
CA THR A 416 8.17 -15.78 -79.79
C THR A 416 8.73 -16.19 -78.42
N VAL A 417 10.05 -16.01 -78.25
CA VAL A 417 10.80 -16.32 -77.04
C VAL A 417 11.54 -15.07 -76.55
N PRO A 418 11.47 -14.73 -75.25
CA PRO A 418 12.23 -13.63 -74.68
C PRO A 418 13.75 -13.83 -74.77
N VAL A 419 14.48 -12.74 -75.03
CA VAL A 419 15.95 -12.72 -75.02
C VAL A 419 16.41 -11.90 -73.81
N ARG A 420 17.35 -12.43 -73.02
CA ARG A 420 17.81 -11.84 -71.76
C ARG A 420 19.32 -11.78 -71.70
N ALA A 421 19.86 -10.64 -71.26
CA ALA A 421 21.30 -10.46 -71.10
C ALA A 421 21.75 -11.03 -69.76
N LEU A 422 22.79 -11.87 -69.78
CA LEU A 422 23.49 -12.29 -68.58
C LEU A 422 24.48 -11.20 -68.15
N VAL A 423 24.67 -11.04 -66.84
CA VAL A 423 25.60 -10.07 -66.26
C VAL A 423 26.73 -10.79 -65.55
N LEU A 424 27.97 -10.36 -65.72
CA LEU A 424 29.10 -10.89 -64.98
C LEU A 424 29.01 -10.44 -63.51
N ASP A 425 28.92 -11.39 -62.59
CA ASP A 425 29.12 -11.18 -61.16
C ASP A 425 30.58 -11.53 -60.82
N PRO A 426 31.45 -10.52 -60.60
CA PRO A 426 32.86 -10.75 -60.32
C PRO A 426 33.11 -11.35 -58.93
N VAL A 427 32.15 -11.26 -58.00
CA VAL A 427 32.26 -11.82 -56.65
C VAL A 427 31.90 -13.30 -56.67
N ALA A 428 30.83 -13.67 -57.37
CA ALA A 428 30.43 -15.06 -57.54
C ALA A 428 31.29 -15.80 -58.59
N ASN A 429 32.13 -15.07 -59.34
CA ASN A 429 32.88 -15.58 -60.50
C ASN A 429 31.96 -16.38 -61.45
N ALA A 430 30.82 -15.77 -61.80
CA ALA A 430 29.76 -16.38 -62.57
C ALA A 430 29.03 -15.35 -63.42
N TYR A 431 28.45 -15.76 -64.54
CA TYR A 431 27.41 -14.97 -65.19
C TYR A 431 26.07 -15.24 -64.51
N THR A 432 25.25 -14.21 -64.31
CA THR A 432 23.99 -14.33 -63.58
C THR A 432 22.84 -13.62 -64.29
N PHE A 433 21.63 -14.08 -64.00
CA PHE A 433 20.39 -13.39 -64.34
C PHE A 433 19.38 -13.63 -63.23
N THR A 434 18.69 -12.58 -62.80
CA THR A 434 17.62 -12.69 -61.82
C THR A 434 16.30 -12.28 -62.49
N THR A 435 15.31 -13.17 -62.42
CA THR A 435 13.97 -12.92 -62.96
C THR A 435 13.23 -11.89 -62.10
N THR A 436 12.14 -11.33 -62.65
CA THR A 436 11.20 -10.48 -61.91
C THR A 436 10.09 -11.30 -61.23
N ASP A 437 10.29 -12.61 -61.08
CA ASP A 437 9.34 -13.47 -60.37
C ASP A 437 9.28 -13.07 -58.88
N SER A 438 8.24 -13.54 -58.19
CA SER A 438 8.12 -13.39 -56.74
C SER A 438 7.83 -14.78 -56.14
N PRO A 439 8.80 -15.41 -55.45
CA PRO A 439 10.17 -14.93 -55.22
C PRO A 439 11.03 -14.90 -56.51
N PRO A 440 12.04 -14.01 -56.61
CA PRO A 440 12.92 -13.94 -57.78
C PRO A 440 13.73 -15.22 -57.96
N ILE A 441 13.88 -15.67 -59.20
CA ILE A 441 14.71 -16.83 -59.55
C ILE A 441 16.04 -16.33 -60.08
N THR A 442 17.14 -16.85 -59.53
CA THR A 442 18.49 -16.52 -59.98
C THR A 442 19.08 -17.67 -60.77
N LEU A 443 19.43 -17.42 -62.02
CA LEU A 443 20.27 -18.31 -62.81
C LEU A 443 21.73 -17.91 -62.58
N THR A 444 22.58 -18.89 -62.32
CA THR A 444 24.01 -18.68 -62.21
C THR A 444 24.76 -19.68 -63.08
N PHE A 445 25.74 -19.15 -63.82
CA PHE A 445 26.59 -19.87 -64.76
C PHE A 445 28.03 -19.70 -64.27
N PRO A 446 28.51 -20.56 -63.36
CA PRO A 446 29.85 -20.44 -62.79
C PRO A 446 30.93 -20.57 -63.86
N ILE A 447 31.91 -19.67 -63.83
CA ILE A 447 33.08 -19.74 -64.71
C ILE A 447 34.32 -20.16 -63.92
N ALA A 448 35.25 -20.85 -64.58
CA ALA A 448 36.51 -21.23 -63.95
C ALA A 448 37.39 -20.01 -63.69
N VAL A 449 38.17 -20.03 -62.61
CA VAL A 449 39.21 -19.01 -62.35
C VAL A 449 40.41 -19.30 -63.26
N PRO A 450 40.86 -18.35 -64.12
CA PRO A 450 42.07 -18.54 -64.91
C PRO A 450 43.29 -18.64 -64.00
N GLY A 451 44.01 -19.76 -64.03
CA GLY A 451 45.22 -19.97 -63.22
C GLY A 451 46.43 -19.10 -63.64
N ASN A 452 46.37 -18.47 -64.81
CA ASN A 452 47.36 -17.51 -65.34
C ASN A 452 46.77 -16.74 -66.54
N SER A 453 47.54 -15.79 -67.09
CA SER A 453 47.16 -14.91 -68.21
C SER A 453 47.18 -15.58 -69.60
N SER A 454 47.03 -16.90 -69.69
CA SER A 454 47.05 -17.65 -70.96
C SER A 454 45.67 -17.71 -71.61
N THR A 455 45.60 -17.64 -72.94
CA THR A 455 44.36 -17.71 -73.75
C THR A 455 43.95 -19.14 -74.15
N ALA A 456 44.45 -20.17 -73.45
CA ALA A 456 44.04 -21.56 -73.68
C ALA A 456 42.91 -21.94 -72.72
N THR A 457 41.92 -22.69 -73.22
CA THR A 457 40.68 -23.15 -72.55
C THR A 457 40.83 -23.48 -71.05
N PRO A 458 39.84 -23.13 -70.21
CA PRO A 458 39.95 -23.16 -68.75
C PRO A 458 40.33 -24.52 -68.17
N ALA A 459 41.14 -24.49 -67.10
CA ALA A 459 41.86 -25.65 -66.56
C ALA A 459 41.04 -26.60 -65.64
N GLN A 460 39.80 -26.29 -65.26
CA GLN A 460 38.89 -27.25 -64.62
C GLN A 460 37.44 -26.71 -64.62
N PRO A 461 36.43 -27.49 -65.06
CA PRO A 461 35.02 -27.12 -64.93
C PRO A 461 34.61 -27.00 -63.45
N VAL A 462 33.79 -26.01 -63.11
CA VAL A 462 33.17 -25.92 -61.77
C VAL A 462 32.06 -26.96 -61.69
N GLU A 463 32.16 -27.91 -60.75
CA GLU A 463 31.15 -28.97 -60.58
C GLU A 463 29.80 -28.39 -60.14
N THR A 464 28.74 -28.69 -60.90
CA THR A 464 27.35 -28.50 -60.43
C THR A 464 27.00 -29.63 -59.47
N PRO A 465 26.53 -29.35 -58.23
CA PRO A 465 26.10 -30.38 -57.29
C PRO A 465 25.07 -31.32 -57.95
N ALA A 466 25.21 -32.63 -57.75
CA ALA A 466 24.25 -33.60 -58.29
C ALA A 466 23.06 -33.77 -57.35
N TYR A 467 21.85 -33.67 -57.88
CA TYR A 467 20.61 -33.96 -57.16
C TYR A 467 20.13 -35.38 -57.48
N THR A 468 19.91 -36.20 -56.44
CA THR A 468 19.62 -37.63 -56.56
C THR A 468 18.13 -38.00 -56.39
N GLY A 469 17.26 -37.03 -56.09
CA GLY A 469 15.83 -37.27 -55.82
C GLY A 469 14.96 -37.48 -57.07
N ILE A 470 15.47 -37.10 -58.25
CA ILE A 470 14.80 -37.23 -59.55
C ILE A 470 15.79 -37.83 -60.54
N THR A 471 15.29 -38.64 -61.47
CA THR A 471 16.04 -39.05 -62.65
C THR A 471 15.25 -38.75 -63.92
N LEU A 472 15.93 -38.26 -64.95
CA LEU A 472 15.34 -38.11 -66.27
C LEU A 472 15.57 -39.40 -67.06
N THR A 473 14.50 -40.10 -67.42
CA THR A 473 14.55 -41.30 -68.25
C THR A 473 14.20 -40.93 -69.68
N PRO A 474 15.12 -41.10 -70.66
CA PRO A 474 14.79 -40.90 -72.07
C PRO A 474 13.62 -41.76 -72.49
N ILE A 475 12.70 -41.19 -73.25
CA ILE A 475 11.52 -41.89 -73.78
C ILE A 475 11.62 -42.06 -75.29
N GLU A 476 10.86 -42.99 -75.83
CA GLU A 476 10.79 -43.22 -77.27
C GLU A 476 10.30 -41.96 -77.99
N VAL A 477 11.06 -41.53 -78.99
CA VAL A 477 10.81 -40.29 -79.76
C VAL A 477 9.60 -40.49 -80.67
N LYS A 478 8.41 -40.23 -80.12
CA LYS A 478 7.13 -40.35 -80.82
C LYS A 478 6.38 -39.02 -80.81
N ALA A 479 5.82 -38.67 -81.96
CA ALA A 479 4.95 -37.52 -82.12
C ALA A 479 3.59 -37.77 -81.42
N GLU A 480 3.21 -36.85 -80.55
CA GLU A 480 1.95 -36.86 -79.80
C GLU A 480 1.19 -35.54 -80.01
N PRO A 481 -0.15 -35.54 -80.01
CA PRO A 481 -0.93 -34.30 -80.00
C PRO A 481 -0.53 -33.43 -78.80
N PHE A 482 -0.23 -32.16 -79.04
CA PHE A 482 0.01 -31.17 -78.00
C PHE A 482 -1.28 -30.41 -77.70
N PRO A 483 -1.61 -30.08 -76.43
CA PRO A 483 -2.86 -29.41 -76.08
C PRO A 483 -3.06 -28.13 -76.92
N VAL A 484 -4.24 -28.01 -77.55
CA VAL A 484 -4.58 -26.86 -78.39
C VAL A 484 -5.63 -26.00 -77.68
N VAL A 485 -5.37 -24.69 -77.69
CA VAL A 485 -6.27 -23.52 -77.50
C VAL A 485 -6.08 -22.75 -76.19
N GLY A 486 -5.71 -21.48 -76.35
CA GLY A 486 -5.20 -20.55 -75.33
C GLY A 486 -3.67 -20.52 -75.41
N GLN A 487 -3.04 -19.35 -75.62
CA GLN A 487 -1.57 -19.25 -75.67
C GLN A 487 -1.00 -19.84 -74.38
N LEU A 488 -0.45 -21.05 -74.46
CA LEU A 488 0.32 -21.65 -73.38
C LEU A 488 1.53 -20.74 -73.15
N GLU A 489 1.49 -19.96 -72.08
CA GLU A 489 2.62 -19.18 -71.62
C GLU A 489 3.59 -20.14 -70.93
N ILE A 490 4.66 -20.50 -71.63
CA ILE A 490 5.75 -21.28 -71.06
C ILE A 490 6.83 -20.32 -70.56
N ARG A 491 7.44 -20.67 -69.43
CA ARG A 491 8.48 -19.84 -68.81
C ARG A 491 9.85 -20.21 -69.37
N ASP A 492 10.14 -19.74 -70.58
CA ASP A 492 11.41 -19.93 -71.29
C ASP A 492 12.07 -18.61 -71.68
N ALA A 493 13.36 -18.66 -71.98
CA ALA A 493 14.10 -17.54 -72.55
C ALA A 493 15.39 -18.01 -73.24
N ILE A 494 15.92 -17.17 -74.12
CA ILE A 494 17.30 -17.24 -74.61
C ILE A 494 18.16 -16.29 -73.79
N TYR A 495 19.16 -16.82 -73.11
CA TYR A 495 20.15 -16.09 -72.32
C TYR A 495 21.40 -15.83 -73.15
N VAL A 496 21.79 -14.57 -73.25
CA VAL A 496 22.91 -14.10 -74.06
C VAL A 496 24.01 -13.61 -73.14
N TYR A 497 25.20 -14.19 -73.27
CA TYR A 497 26.39 -13.74 -72.56
C TYR A 497 26.89 -12.38 -73.09
N PRO A 498 27.65 -11.61 -72.29
CA PRO A 498 28.39 -10.45 -72.79
C PRO A 498 29.25 -10.81 -74.01
N ALA A 499 29.32 -9.91 -74.99
CA ALA A 499 29.93 -10.20 -76.30
C ALA A 499 31.42 -10.56 -76.21
N ASP A 500 32.12 -10.07 -75.18
CA ASP A 500 33.53 -10.34 -74.87
C ASP A 500 33.78 -11.70 -74.21
N SER A 501 32.74 -12.43 -73.78
CA SER A 501 32.86 -13.73 -73.14
C SER A 501 33.25 -14.87 -74.08
N GLY A 502 32.92 -14.77 -75.37
CA GLY A 502 33.08 -15.84 -76.36
C GLY A 502 32.12 -17.04 -76.19
N LEU A 503 31.15 -16.98 -75.28
CA LEU A 503 30.21 -18.08 -74.99
C LEU A 503 28.92 -17.96 -75.83
N PRO A 504 28.36 -19.09 -76.32
CA PRO A 504 27.15 -19.08 -77.15
C PRO A 504 25.87 -18.85 -76.32
N PRO A 505 24.79 -18.30 -76.92
CA PRO A 505 23.50 -18.17 -76.24
C PRO A 505 22.88 -19.52 -75.84
N ILE A 506 22.20 -19.54 -74.69
CA ILE A 506 21.55 -20.72 -74.11
C ILE A 506 20.04 -20.53 -74.12
N TYR A 507 19.28 -21.54 -74.53
CA TYR A 507 17.84 -21.60 -74.28
C TYR A 507 17.59 -22.34 -72.96
N ALA A 508 16.75 -21.80 -72.08
CA ALA A 508 16.30 -22.52 -70.89
C ALA A 508 14.80 -22.36 -70.66
N VAL A 509 14.16 -23.40 -70.13
CA VAL A 509 12.73 -23.44 -69.78
C VAL A 509 12.52 -24.04 -68.38
N PHE A 510 11.56 -23.51 -67.62
CA PHE A 510 11.14 -24.05 -66.33
C PHE A 510 9.89 -24.93 -66.44
N SER A 511 9.74 -25.90 -65.53
CA SER A 511 8.51 -26.68 -65.37
C SER A 511 7.38 -25.91 -64.67
N SER A 512 6.12 -26.27 -64.96
CA SER A 512 4.92 -25.74 -64.27
C SER A 512 4.74 -26.33 -62.83
N PRO A 513 4.22 -25.58 -61.83
CA PRO A 513 4.23 -26.00 -60.41
C PRO A 513 3.13 -26.97 -59.95
N TYR A 514 1.93 -27.00 -60.54
CA TYR A 514 0.93 -28.07 -60.33
C TYR A 514 -0.14 -28.04 -61.44
N GLU A 515 -0.92 -29.11 -61.58
CA GLU A 515 -1.86 -29.29 -62.70
C GLU A 515 -2.97 -28.23 -62.68
N GLY A 516 -2.94 -27.31 -63.66
CA GLY A 516 -4.03 -26.35 -63.90
C GLY A 516 -4.02 -25.07 -63.05
N ALA A 517 -2.90 -24.70 -62.42
CA ALA A 517 -2.70 -23.38 -61.83
C ALA A 517 -2.56 -22.32 -62.95
N THR A 518 -3.55 -21.45 -63.11
CA THR A 518 -3.58 -20.52 -64.25
C THR A 518 -3.51 -19.05 -63.86
N THR A 519 -3.76 -18.70 -62.59
CA THR A 519 -3.92 -17.31 -62.16
C THR A 519 -3.16 -17.03 -60.87
N LYS A 520 -2.51 -15.87 -60.80
CA LYS A 520 -1.90 -15.33 -59.58
C LYS A 520 -2.85 -14.34 -58.91
N GLY A 521 -3.12 -14.51 -57.61
CA GLY A 521 -3.89 -13.55 -56.82
C GLY A 521 -3.21 -12.19 -56.74
N GLU A 522 -4.01 -11.11 -56.80
CA GLU A 522 -3.49 -9.74 -56.77
C GLU A 522 -3.05 -9.34 -55.35
N HIS A 523 -3.82 -9.74 -54.35
CA HIS A 523 -3.59 -9.38 -52.94
C HIS A 523 -2.83 -10.46 -52.17
N SER A 524 -3.24 -11.72 -52.32
CA SER A 524 -2.61 -12.88 -51.69
C SER A 524 -1.25 -13.22 -52.31
N GLY A 525 -1.07 -12.95 -53.61
CA GLY A 525 0.11 -13.36 -54.37
C GLY A 525 0.18 -14.86 -54.67
N ARG A 526 -0.79 -15.66 -54.22
CA ARG A 526 -0.82 -17.11 -54.38
C ARG A 526 -1.25 -17.50 -55.81
N MET A 527 -0.62 -18.52 -56.38
CA MET A 527 -1.17 -19.16 -57.59
C MET A 527 -2.38 -20.00 -57.20
N TYR A 528 -3.48 -19.85 -57.93
CA TYR A 528 -4.70 -20.62 -57.73
C TYR A 528 -5.46 -20.82 -59.05
N ASN A 529 -6.47 -21.68 -59.03
CA ASN A 529 -7.41 -21.90 -60.13
C ASN A 529 -8.77 -21.25 -59.79
N PRO A 530 -9.15 -20.12 -60.45
CA PRO A 530 -10.40 -19.43 -60.17
C PRO A 530 -11.66 -20.28 -60.40
N ASP A 531 -11.62 -21.22 -61.35
CA ASP A 531 -12.76 -22.09 -61.67
C ASP A 531 -13.00 -23.16 -60.60
N LYS A 532 -12.01 -23.40 -59.72
CA LYS A 532 -12.08 -24.36 -58.61
C LYS A 532 -12.14 -23.69 -57.23
N ALA A 533 -12.41 -22.39 -57.17
CA ALA A 533 -12.36 -21.60 -55.92
C ALA A 533 -13.72 -21.45 -55.19
N GLY A 534 -14.77 -22.13 -55.64
CA GLY A 534 -16.10 -22.05 -55.02
C GLY A 534 -16.86 -20.75 -55.32
N GLY A 535 -16.60 -20.14 -56.47
CA GLY A 535 -17.28 -18.94 -56.95
C GLY A 535 -16.33 -17.77 -57.25
N PRO A 536 -16.83 -16.67 -57.86
CA PRO A 536 -16.02 -15.52 -58.22
C PRO A 536 -15.47 -14.80 -56.98
N ILE A 537 -14.41 -14.02 -57.19
CA ILE A 537 -13.89 -13.08 -56.18
C ILE A 537 -14.90 -11.94 -56.00
N GLN A 538 -15.14 -11.54 -54.76
CA GLN A 538 -15.98 -10.42 -54.36
C GLN A 538 -15.11 -9.34 -53.69
N SER A 539 -15.61 -8.12 -53.54
CA SER A 539 -14.92 -7.08 -52.76
C SER A 539 -15.66 -6.89 -51.44
N LEU A 540 -15.31 -7.70 -50.44
CA LEU A 540 -15.96 -7.74 -49.13
C LEU A 540 -15.21 -6.89 -48.10
N ASP A 541 -15.94 -6.46 -47.07
CA ASP A 541 -15.41 -5.66 -45.97
C ASP A 541 -15.58 -6.39 -44.64
N TRP A 542 -14.46 -6.63 -43.95
CA TRP A 542 -14.41 -7.30 -42.66
C TRP A 542 -14.49 -6.30 -41.48
N THR A 543 -14.28 -5.00 -41.71
CA THR A 543 -14.07 -4.01 -40.64
C THR A 543 -15.30 -3.78 -39.76
N THR A 544 -16.49 -4.04 -40.29
CA THR A 544 -17.78 -3.88 -39.61
C THR A 544 -18.32 -5.16 -38.97
N ALA A 545 -17.55 -6.26 -39.00
CA ALA A 545 -18.00 -7.53 -38.47
C ALA A 545 -18.30 -7.47 -36.96
N ALA A 546 -19.41 -8.10 -36.56
CA ALA A 546 -19.82 -8.28 -35.18
C ALA A 546 -19.92 -9.78 -34.89
N VAL A 547 -19.32 -10.21 -33.79
CA VAL A 547 -19.27 -11.63 -33.41
C VAL A 547 -20.63 -12.06 -32.84
N THR A 548 -21.14 -13.18 -33.34
CA THR A 548 -22.39 -13.82 -32.89
C THR A 548 -22.12 -15.28 -32.56
N GLN A 549 -22.96 -15.87 -31.71
CA GLN A 549 -22.86 -17.30 -31.38
C GLN A 549 -22.92 -18.18 -32.64
N GLU A 550 -23.88 -17.92 -33.53
CA GLU A 550 -24.03 -18.69 -34.77
C GLU A 550 -22.77 -18.64 -35.64
N GLY A 551 -22.11 -17.49 -35.76
CA GLY A 551 -20.87 -17.42 -36.53
C GLY A 551 -19.69 -18.09 -35.83
N ILE A 552 -19.60 -18.06 -34.49
CA ILE A 552 -18.58 -18.84 -33.76
C ILE A 552 -18.77 -20.34 -34.05
N ASP A 553 -20.01 -20.80 -34.08
CA ASP A 553 -20.32 -22.20 -34.39
C ASP A 553 -19.92 -22.57 -35.83
N LEU A 554 -20.06 -21.64 -36.79
CA LEU A 554 -19.58 -21.82 -38.16
C LEU A 554 -18.04 -21.83 -38.26
N VAL A 555 -17.35 -20.95 -37.52
CA VAL A 555 -15.88 -20.94 -37.43
C VAL A 555 -15.37 -22.28 -36.89
N LYS A 556 -15.96 -22.77 -35.78
CA LYS A 556 -15.64 -24.09 -35.22
C LYS A 556 -15.88 -25.21 -36.22
N LEU A 557 -17.00 -25.17 -36.94
CA LEU A 557 -17.33 -26.16 -37.96
C LEU A 557 -16.29 -26.18 -39.08
N HIS A 558 -15.89 -25.01 -39.59
CA HIS A 558 -14.90 -24.91 -40.66
C HIS A 558 -13.53 -25.41 -40.20
N THR A 559 -13.02 -24.85 -39.11
CA THR A 559 -11.69 -25.17 -38.56
C THR A 559 -11.56 -26.64 -38.16
N SER A 560 -12.63 -27.27 -37.67
CA SER A 560 -12.63 -28.71 -37.34
C SER A 560 -12.41 -29.66 -38.51
N ARG A 561 -12.53 -29.17 -39.76
CA ARG A 561 -12.22 -29.94 -40.97
C ARG A 561 -10.73 -30.28 -41.07
N PHE A 562 -9.87 -29.44 -40.51
CA PHE A 562 -8.42 -29.51 -40.66
C PHE A 562 -7.78 -30.23 -39.49
N ASP A 563 -6.47 -30.48 -39.60
CA ASP A 563 -5.70 -31.03 -38.48
C ASP A 563 -5.72 -30.04 -37.31
N PRO A 564 -5.67 -30.50 -36.04
CA PRO A 564 -5.79 -29.62 -34.87
C PRO A 564 -4.77 -28.48 -34.90
N SER A 565 -5.22 -27.25 -34.63
CA SER A 565 -4.39 -26.05 -34.56
C SER A 565 -4.65 -25.32 -33.25
N ASP A 566 -3.59 -25.12 -32.46
CA ASP A 566 -3.63 -24.37 -31.21
C ASP A 566 -3.90 -22.87 -31.46
N ALA A 567 -3.47 -22.34 -32.61
CA ALA A 567 -3.83 -20.99 -33.04
C ALA A 567 -5.35 -20.84 -33.23
N ASN A 568 -6.00 -21.81 -33.87
CA ASN A 568 -7.46 -21.83 -34.01
C ASN A 568 -8.16 -21.90 -32.64
N VAL A 569 -7.64 -22.69 -31.70
CA VAL A 569 -8.18 -22.77 -30.34
C VAL A 569 -8.13 -21.41 -29.65
N VAL A 570 -6.98 -20.71 -29.73
CA VAL A 570 -6.82 -19.37 -29.14
C VAL A 570 -7.79 -18.37 -29.78
N MET A 571 -7.88 -18.35 -31.11
CA MET A 571 -8.78 -17.41 -31.80
C MET A 571 -10.25 -17.69 -31.47
N ILE A 572 -10.67 -18.95 -31.38
CA ILE A 572 -12.04 -19.33 -31.00
C ILE A 572 -12.36 -18.90 -29.56
N ASP A 573 -11.45 -19.13 -28.59
CA ASP A 573 -11.61 -18.68 -27.20
C ASP A 573 -11.71 -17.15 -27.11
N ARG A 574 -10.93 -16.43 -27.91
CA ARG A 574 -11.04 -14.97 -28.02
C ARG A 574 -12.42 -14.53 -28.53
N LEU A 575 -12.94 -15.17 -29.59
CA LEU A 575 -14.26 -14.86 -30.11
C LEU A 575 -15.36 -15.11 -29.07
N GLU A 576 -15.24 -16.16 -28.26
CA GLU A 576 -16.18 -16.43 -27.15
C GLU A 576 -16.12 -15.34 -26.06
N LYS A 577 -14.93 -14.90 -25.67
CA LYS A 577 -14.74 -13.79 -24.71
C LYS A 577 -15.22 -12.45 -25.25
N ILE A 578 -15.11 -12.23 -26.56
CA ILE A 578 -15.66 -11.04 -27.21
C ILE A 578 -17.19 -11.08 -27.16
N LEU A 579 -17.80 -12.24 -27.39
CA LEU A 579 -19.25 -12.42 -27.32
C LEU A 579 -19.80 -12.16 -25.91
N THR A 580 -19.09 -12.57 -24.86
CA THR A 580 -19.49 -12.32 -23.46
C THR A 580 -19.14 -10.91 -22.96
N GLY A 581 -18.44 -10.10 -23.75
CA GLY A 581 -18.00 -8.76 -23.40
C GLY A 581 -16.79 -8.72 -22.46
N GLU A 582 -16.12 -9.85 -22.26
CA GLU A 582 -14.88 -9.97 -21.48
C GLU A 582 -13.66 -9.42 -22.23
N LEU A 583 -13.72 -9.38 -23.56
CA LEU A 583 -12.65 -8.90 -24.42
C LEU A 583 -13.17 -7.93 -25.48
N ALA A 584 -12.42 -6.86 -25.74
CA ALA A 584 -12.71 -5.95 -26.85
C ALA A 584 -12.29 -6.59 -28.18
N ILE A 585 -13.18 -6.54 -29.17
CA ILE A 585 -12.89 -7.03 -30.52
C ILE A 585 -11.77 -6.22 -31.19
N THR A 586 -10.82 -6.92 -31.80
CA THR A 586 -9.74 -6.32 -32.60
C THR A 586 -9.94 -6.59 -34.10
N ASP A 587 -9.13 -5.94 -34.94
CA ASP A 587 -9.17 -6.15 -36.40
C ASP A 587 -8.78 -7.58 -36.80
N VAL A 588 -7.86 -8.21 -36.06
CA VAL A 588 -7.44 -9.59 -36.31
C VAL A 588 -8.60 -10.55 -36.03
N ASP A 589 -9.32 -10.35 -34.92
CA ASP A 589 -10.50 -11.17 -34.57
C ASP A 589 -11.58 -11.07 -35.65
N LYS A 590 -11.80 -9.86 -36.19
CA LYS A 590 -12.76 -9.62 -37.28
C LYS A 590 -12.36 -10.33 -38.56
N ARG A 591 -11.10 -10.19 -38.99
CA ARG A 591 -10.59 -10.82 -40.21
C ARG A 591 -10.69 -12.33 -40.13
N PHE A 592 -10.19 -12.93 -39.04
CA PHE A 592 -10.30 -14.36 -38.77
C PHE A 592 -11.76 -14.82 -38.85
N TYR A 593 -12.64 -14.20 -38.07
CA TYR A 593 -14.06 -14.53 -38.04
C TYR A 593 -14.72 -14.49 -39.43
N THR A 594 -14.47 -13.44 -40.20
CA THR A 594 -15.05 -13.30 -41.55
C THR A 594 -14.41 -14.22 -42.58
N HIS A 595 -13.10 -14.47 -42.47
CA HIS A 595 -12.33 -15.32 -43.38
C HIS A 595 -12.81 -16.76 -43.26
N GLU A 596 -12.83 -17.31 -42.05
CA GLU A 596 -13.22 -18.71 -41.81
C GLU A 596 -14.66 -19.00 -42.27
N ILE A 597 -15.58 -18.06 -42.05
CA ILE A 597 -16.97 -18.20 -42.50
C ILE A 597 -17.06 -18.16 -44.03
N ARG A 598 -16.34 -17.22 -44.66
CA ARG A 598 -16.36 -17.07 -46.12
C ARG A 598 -15.70 -18.24 -46.84
N GLU A 599 -14.62 -18.77 -46.29
CA GLU A 599 -13.96 -19.95 -46.83
C GLU A 599 -14.87 -21.18 -46.72
N LEU A 600 -15.58 -21.37 -45.60
CA LEU A 600 -16.60 -22.40 -45.46
C LEU A 600 -17.70 -22.31 -46.53
N GLU A 601 -18.18 -21.12 -46.85
CA GLU A 601 -19.17 -20.92 -47.93
C GLU A 601 -18.63 -21.38 -49.30
N ARG A 602 -17.36 -21.11 -49.60
CA ARG A 602 -16.71 -21.56 -50.84
C ARG A 602 -16.61 -23.07 -50.91
N TYR A 603 -16.27 -23.73 -49.80
CA TYR A 603 -16.31 -25.19 -49.69
C TYR A 603 -17.72 -25.74 -49.97
N ARG A 604 -18.76 -25.13 -49.39
CA ARG A 604 -20.15 -25.53 -49.65
C ARG A 604 -20.55 -25.31 -51.11
N ALA A 605 -20.10 -24.23 -51.74
CA ALA A 605 -20.34 -23.95 -53.15
C ALA A 605 -19.68 -24.98 -54.10
N LEU A 606 -18.57 -25.59 -53.67
CA LEU A 606 -17.93 -26.72 -54.36
C LEU A 606 -18.62 -28.06 -54.10
N GLY A 607 -19.68 -28.10 -53.28
CA GLY A 607 -20.40 -29.31 -52.92
C GLY A 607 -19.66 -30.19 -51.89
N ILE A 608 -18.69 -29.63 -51.17
CA ILE A 608 -17.93 -30.36 -50.15
C ILE A 608 -18.70 -30.30 -48.83
N ALA A 609 -18.93 -31.47 -48.24
CA ALA A 609 -19.64 -31.57 -46.96
C ALA A 609 -18.86 -30.89 -45.81
N ASP A 610 -19.60 -30.37 -44.84
CA ASP A 610 -19.03 -29.75 -43.64
C ASP A 610 -18.21 -30.79 -42.84
N GLY A 611 -17.04 -30.39 -42.34
CA GLY A 611 -16.11 -31.26 -41.62
C GLY A 611 -15.31 -32.26 -42.47
N VAL A 612 -15.55 -32.35 -43.79
CA VAL A 612 -14.80 -33.27 -44.67
C VAL A 612 -13.59 -32.57 -45.29
N LYS A 613 -12.39 -33.11 -45.05
CA LYS A 613 -11.14 -32.70 -45.72
C LYS A 613 -11.02 -33.43 -47.08
N PRO A 614 -11.01 -32.72 -48.23
CA PRO A 614 -10.80 -33.35 -49.53
C PRO A 614 -9.44 -34.04 -49.60
N ASN A 615 -9.38 -35.20 -50.28
CA ASN A 615 -8.14 -35.92 -50.53
C ASN A 615 -7.55 -35.51 -51.89
N ASP A 616 -7.10 -34.26 -51.97
CA ASP A 616 -6.58 -33.63 -53.19
C ASP A 616 -5.28 -32.84 -52.94
N ASP A 617 -4.51 -33.30 -51.95
CA ASP A 617 -3.21 -32.72 -51.57
C ASP A 617 -3.29 -31.21 -51.29
N GLY A 618 -4.43 -30.73 -50.80
CA GLY A 618 -4.65 -29.34 -50.42
C GLY A 618 -4.99 -28.42 -51.61
N ALA A 619 -5.21 -28.96 -52.81
CA ALA A 619 -5.56 -28.16 -53.98
C ALA A 619 -6.86 -27.38 -53.78
N THR A 620 -7.91 -28.01 -53.25
CA THR A 620 -9.16 -27.33 -52.91
C THR A 620 -8.91 -26.24 -51.89
N TRP A 621 -8.20 -26.57 -50.80
CA TRP A 621 -7.88 -25.60 -49.76
C TRP A 621 -7.15 -24.39 -50.34
N ASN A 622 -6.10 -24.60 -51.13
CA ASN A 622 -5.36 -23.48 -51.72
C ASN A 622 -6.26 -22.61 -52.62
N ASN A 623 -7.14 -23.22 -53.42
CA ASN A 623 -8.04 -22.45 -54.28
C ASN A 623 -9.09 -21.66 -53.49
N THR A 624 -9.71 -22.27 -52.46
CA THR A 624 -10.72 -21.60 -51.63
C THR A 624 -10.10 -20.55 -50.71
N HIS A 625 -8.94 -20.86 -50.14
CA HIS A 625 -8.20 -19.98 -49.24
C HIS A 625 -7.68 -18.75 -49.97
N ALA A 626 -6.95 -18.94 -51.09
CA ALA A 626 -6.45 -17.83 -51.89
C ALA A 626 -7.59 -16.92 -52.35
N ALA A 627 -8.70 -17.48 -52.82
CA ALA A 627 -9.85 -16.69 -53.22
C ALA A 627 -10.54 -15.96 -52.05
N THR A 628 -10.50 -16.50 -50.84
CA THR A 628 -11.04 -15.82 -49.65
C THR A 628 -10.15 -14.65 -49.21
N LEU A 629 -8.82 -14.81 -49.30
CA LEU A 629 -7.89 -13.70 -49.10
C LEU A 629 -8.10 -12.58 -50.12
N GLU A 630 -8.33 -12.92 -51.39
CA GLU A 630 -8.69 -11.93 -52.41
C GLU A 630 -10.02 -11.23 -52.09
N ASP A 631 -11.02 -11.95 -51.56
CA ASP A 631 -12.32 -11.36 -51.20
C ASP A 631 -12.18 -10.18 -50.23
N PHE A 632 -11.26 -10.30 -49.28
CA PHE A 632 -11.00 -9.32 -48.23
C PHE A 632 -9.76 -8.46 -48.46
N LYS A 633 -9.09 -8.62 -49.62
CA LYS A 633 -7.86 -7.92 -50.01
C LYS A 633 -6.72 -8.11 -49.00
N LEU A 634 -6.62 -9.32 -48.46
CA LEU A 634 -5.61 -9.72 -47.49
C LEU A 634 -4.42 -10.35 -48.21
N LYS A 635 -3.23 -10.16 -47.62
CA LYS A 635 -2.03 -10.88 -48.03
C LYS A 635 -2.03 -12.27 -47.39
N ASP A 636 -1.21 -13.15 -47.94
CA ASP A 636 -0.88 -14.44 -47.33
C ASP A 636 0.13 -14.22 -46.18
N ALA A 637 -0.37 -13.84 -45.00
CA ALA A 637 0.44 -13.52 -43.82
C ALA A 637 -0.33 -13.83 -42.54
N ASP A 638 0.28 -14.63 -41.65
CA ASP A 638 -0.36 -15.17 -40.46
C ASP A 638 -0.80 -14.06 -39.49
N GLU A 639 -0.05 -12.96 -39.38
CA GLU A 639 -0.37 -11.84 -38.49
C GLU A 639 -1.65 -11.07 -38.91
N LEU A 640 -2.18 -11.34 -40.10
CA LEU A 640 -3.46 -10.77 -40.54
C LEU A 640 -4.67 -11.55 -40.02
N LEU A 641 -4.52 -12.85 -39.76
CA LEU A 641 -5.61 -13.74 -39.34
C LEU A 641 -5.43 -14.26 -37.90
N TYR A 642 -4.22 -14.22 -37.34
CA TYR A 642 -3.94 -14.73 -36.00
C TYR A 642 -3.28 -13.66 -35.13
N THR A 643 -3.66 -13.62 -33.85
CA THR A 643 -2.99 -12.72 -32.90
C THR A 643 -1.61 -13.26 -32.54
N PRO A 644 -0.70 -12.42 -32.01
CA PRO A 644 0.61 -12.89 -31.56
C PRO A 644 0.53 -14.08 -30.60
N GLU A 645 -0.48 -14.13 -29.72
CA GLU A 645 -0.68 -15.26 -28.81
C GLU A 645 -1.08 -16.54 -29.55
N ALA A 646 -1.92 -16.44 -30.58
CA ALA A 646 -2.30 -17.58 -31.41
C ALA A 646 -1.10 -18.11 -32.21
N ILE A 647 -0.29 -17.20 -32.80
CA ILE A 647 0.94 -17.56 -33.52
C ILE A 647 1.95 -18.24 -32.60
N VAL A 648 2.12 -17.75 -31.37
CA VAL A 648 2.98 -18.40 -30.36
C VAL A 648 2.45 -19.79 -30.00
N ALA A 649 1.14 -19.96 -29.86
CA ALA A 649 0.54 -21.25 -29.55
C ALA A 649 0.75 -22.27 -30.68
N GLU A 650 0.59 -21.87 -31.94
CA GLU A 650 0.89 -22.72 -33.09
C GLU A 650 2.37 -23.04 -33.23
N ASN A 651 3.27 -22.06 -33.05
CA ASN A 651 4.70 -22.32 -33.02
C ASN A 651 5.08 -23.33 -31.95
N LYS A 652 4.46 -23.26 -30.76
CA LYS A 652 4.65 -24.25 -29.71
C LYS A 652 4.13 -25.63 -30.10
N GLN A 653 2.98 -25.71 -30.77
CA GLN A 653 2.41 -26.96 -31.22
C GLN A 653 3.29 -27.65 -32.29
N ILE A 654 3.86 -26.86 -33.22
CA ILE A 654 4.65 -27.36 -34.35
C ILE A 654 6.10 -27.64 -33.94
N TYR A 655 6.73 -26.74 -33.17
CA TYR A 655 8.17 -26.76 -32.88
C TYR A 655 8.52 -27.19 -31.44
N GLY A 656 7.54 -27.23 -30.52
CA GLY A 656 7.71 -27.78 -29.17
C GLY A 656 8.46 -26.88 -28.17
N GLU A 657 8.52 -25.56 -28.40
CA GLU A 657 9.23 -24.59 -27.54
C GLU A 657 8.48 -24.17 -26.26
#